data_AF-A0A954HE03-F1
#
_entry.id   AF-A0A954HE03-F1
#
_cell.length_a   1.000
_cell.length_b   1.000
_cell.length_c   1.000
_cell.angle_alpha   90.00
_cell.angle_beta   90.00
_cell.angle_gamma   90.00
#
_symmetry.space_group_name_H-M   'P 1'
#
loop_
_entity.id
_entity.type
_entity.pdbx_description
1 polymer ?
#
loop_
_entity_poly.entity_id
_entity_poly.type
_entity_poly.pdbx_seq_one_letter_code
_entity_poly.pdbx_strand_id
1 'polypeptide(L)'
;MYQGDALPAEYRGKYLGADTLGHAVYANKIEPVGATFKTAYSSTLVLANDTWCAPSDMTMAPDGTVYFCDWHDKRTAHPDPDADWDKSNGRIYRISPAGMNRATHQNPADLSSQELIEWLKSSNEWKVRRARQQLAQNQDQSVEATLLSWLDESKTAEKKLARQALWTLYSMGDWERLTDENPQLIEQGLKHSDPVIRTWITRFLGDQYYLANSDLERNKAAGSLPLLLLLAESEKNPVVVSQLACTAKRIAPEVGLKLAAKIANRSEFLEDQYIPLLVWWAVEAHAMADSTLTLQLFANPQAWQNEFVRTVLIGRLMRRFAGEGSPESLSVASHLFNTAPDSSGQRMLLKEMNDGFKMLGEEQISGMGLTGLFNQVAVVKNESSDANVRIGTDAVELSQTLLRIWEADRDNLLLLEILMRLDNSKALEHALALANNKKAASEKRVEILAALEQAGDERVVATLLTLVKSEDAEPVVKKTLDVLARHYTADVGAALLELYQHGDPALKSQVLGILIAHPETTLSLLKLVDQQVLPNSILSTEQLRQLALHENEEVNDLVRKHWGSIQAGTAEEKLAEIRRIMNDLRAAEGNAEEGKAIFKKVCANCHKLFGEGNEVGPDLTRANRHDQLFMLTSIVDPSVQIRKEYLRYVLVTTGGRLAVGLLVEETDSQVTLLDEKNQKIVIPAEEVDELEASDISLMPENLLK
;
A
#
# COMPACT_ATOMS: atom_id res chain seq x y z
N MET A 1 21.31 -20.25 -7.42
CA MET A 1 21.35 -21.69 -7.76
C MET A 1 22.72 -22.05 -8.28
N TYR A 2 23.36 -23.07 -7.72
CA TYR A 2 24.64 -23.57 -8.21
C TYR A 2 24.43 -24.49 -9.41
N GLN A 3 24.95 -24.06 -10.56
CA GLN A 3 24.78 -24.73 -11.85
C GLN A 3 26.15 -24.98 -12.52
N GLY A 4 27.17 -25.16 -11.69
CA GLY A 4 28.50 -25.56 -12.10
C GLY A 4 28.67 -27.07 -11.90
N ASP A 5 29.81 -27.58 -12.38
CA ASP A 5 30.19 -28.98 -12.33
C ASP A 5 31.43 -29.24 -11.47
N ALA A 6 32.10 -28.20 -10.97
CA ALA A 6 33.31 -28.36 -10.15
C ALA A 6 33.02 -28.88 -8.74
N LEU A 7 32.00 -28.36 -8.05
CA LEU A 7 31.65 -28.82 -6.71
C LEU A 7 31.01 -30.23 -6.77
N PRO A 8 31.09 -31.00 -5.66
CA PRO A 8 30.49 -32.33 -5.58
C PRO A 8 29.01 -32.35 -5.97
N ALA A 9 28.54 -33.51 -6.44
CA ALA A 9 27.19 -33.69 -6.95
C ALA A 9 26.08 -33.28 -5.95
N GLU A 10 26.36 -33.37 -4.65
CA GLU A 10 25.42 -32.93 -3.61
C GLU A 10 25.09 -31.43 -3.69
N TYR A 11 25.94 -30.56 -4.24
CA TYR A 11 25.67 -29.11 -4.33
C TYR A 11 25.02 -28.70 -5.65
N ARG A 12 25.10 -29.56 -6.67
CA ARG A 12 24.59 -29.28 -8.01
C ARG A 12 23.06 -29.12 -7.97
N GLY A 13 22.56 -28.01 -8.50
CA GLY A 13 21.14 -27.69 -8.47
C GLY A 13 20.60 -27.27 -7.10
N LYS A 14 21.46 -26.92 -6.13
CA LYS A 14 21.05 -26.30 -4.85
C LYS A 14 21.18 -24.79 -4.90
N TYR A 15 20.37 -24.08 -4.10
CA TYR A 15 20.55 -22.67 -3.84
C TYR A 15 21.63 -22.50 -2.77
N LEU A 16 22.80 -22.02 -3.16
CA LEU A 16 23.84 -21.61 -2.23
C LEU A 16 23.55 -20.18 -1.82
N GLY A 17 23.41 -19.94 -0.51
CA GLY A 17 23.11 -18.62 0.06
C GLY A 17 24.06 -18.31 1.21
N ALA A 18 24.59 -17.09 1.19
CA ALA A 18 25.35 -16.53 2.30
C ALA A 18 24.40 -16.20 3.46
N ASP A 19 24.81 -16.55 4.68
CA ASP A 19 24.17 -16.13 5.92
C ASP A 19 25.16 -15.27 6.70
N THR A 20 24.94 -13.96 6.60
CA THR A 20 25.75 -12.93 7.27
C THR A 20 25.74 -13.08 8.78
N LEU A 21 24.60 -13.44 9.37
CA LEU A 21 24.44 -13.54 10.83
C LEU A 21 24.87 -14.91 11.36
N GLY A 22 24.64 -15.96 10.56
CA GLY A 22 25.09 -17.32 10.88
C GLY A 22 26.57 -17.58 10.57
N HIS A 23 27.29 -16.58 10.02
CA HIS A 23 28.70 -16.70 9.64
C HIS A 23 28.96 -17.90 8.71
N ALA A 24 28.03 -18.16 7.80
CA ALA A 24 27.99 -19.41 7.07
C ALA A 24 27.53 -19.23 5.62
N VAL A 25 27.74 -20.28 4.83
CA VAL A 25 27.13 -20.45 3.53
C VAL A 25 26.37 -21.75 3.56
N TYR A 26 25.06 -21.68 3.31
CA TYR A 26 24.20 -22.84 3.27
C TYR A 26 23.84 -23.24 1.85
N ALA A 27 23.72 -24.53 1.64
CA ALA A 27 23.10 -25.11 0.46
C ALA A 27 21.65 -25.49 0.81
N ASN A 28 20.71 -24.98 0.02
CA ASN A 28 19.28 -25.21 0.18
C ASN A 28 18.73 -25.93 -1.05
N LYS A 29 17.79 -26.86 -0.84
CA LYS A 29 17.00 -27.46 -1.92
C LYS A 29 15.90 -26.49 -2.33
N ILE A 30 15.56 -26.47 -3.61
CA ILE A 30 14.37 -25.80 -4.14
C ILE A 30 13.34 -26.87 -4.48
N GLU A 31 12.15 -26.77 -3.90
CA GLU A 31 11.05 -27.70 -4.10
C GLU A 31 9.89 -26.96 -4.76
N PRO A 32 9.41 -27.39 -5.94
CA PRO A 32 8.24 -26.78 -6.59
C PRO A 32 6.99 -26.87 -5.72
N VAL A 33 6.20 -25.80 -5.68
CA VAL A 33 4.90 -25.71 -5.01
C VAL A 33 3.99 -24.91 -5.93
N GLY A 34 3.09 -25.59 -6.66
CA GLY A 34 2.26 -24.93 -7.66
C GLY A 34 3.11 -24.17 -8.70
N ALA A 35 2.72 -22.93 -9.01
CA ALA A 35 3.43 -22.02 -9.90
C ALA A 35 4.71 -21.43 -9.29
N THR A 36 5.06 -21.81 -8.05
CA THR A 36 6.22 -21.30 -7.31
C THR A 36 7.07 -22.41 -6.73
N PHE A 37 7.90 -22.06 -5.75
CA PHE A 37 8.79 -22.97 -5.05
C PHE A 37 8.96 -22.53 -3.60
N LYS A 38 9.31 -23.49 -2.75
CA LYS A 38 9.83 -23.25 -1.41
C LYS A 38 11.29 -23.68 -1.33
N THR A 39 12.00 -23.18 -0.33
CA THR A 39 13.38 -23.61 -0.04
C THR A 39 13.41 -24.46 1.22
N ALA A 40 14.36 -25.38 1.28
CA ALA A 40 14.61 -26.20 2.47
C ALA A 40 16.11 -26.32 2.70
N TYR A 41 16.54 -26.17 3.95
CA TYR A 41 17.93 -26.40 4.34
C TYR A 41 18.39 -27.79 3.90
N SER A 42 19.59 -27.87 3.32
CA SER A 42 20.18 -29.15 2.93
C SER A 42 21.50 -29.45 3.61
N SER A 43 22.46 -28.53 3.55
CA SER A 43 23.79 -28.72 4.12
C SER A 43 24.49 -27.38 4.29
N THR A 44 25.56 -27.36 5.07
CA THR A 44 26.44 -26.20 5.22
C THR A 44 27.65 -26.38 4.32
N LEU A 45 27.88 -25.44 3.40
CA LEU A 45 29.04 -25.43 2.51
C LEU A 45 30.25 -24.75 3.18
N VAL A 46 29.99 -23.66 3.91
CA VAL A 46 31.01 -22.94 4.71
C VAL A 46 30.42 -22.68 6.08
N LEU A 47 31.19 -22.99 7.12
CA LEU A 47 30.94 -22.51 8.47
C LEU A 47 32.20 -21.80 8.92
N ALA A 48 32.13 -20.49 9.09
CA ALA A 48 33.29 -19.72 9.52
C ALA A 48 33.53 -19.96 11.02
N ASN A 49 34.78 -20.27 11.37
CA ASN A 49 35.22 -20.29 12.76
C ASN A 49 35.77 -18.91 13.18
N ASP A 50 35.05 -17.86 12.79
CA ASP A 50 35.42 -16.45 12.92
C ASP A 50 34.13 -15.64 13.06
N THR A 51 33.88 -15.08 14.24
CA THR A 51 32.65 -14.33 14.56
C THR A 51 32.54 -12.99 13.83
N TRP A 52 33.60 -12.55 13.14
CA TRP A 52 33.57 -11.34 12.33
C TRP A 52 33.39 -11.67 10.85
N CYS A 53 33.52 -12.93 10.46
CA CYS A 53 33.25 -13.35 9.09
C CYS A 53 31.77 -13.11 8.77
N ALA A 54 31.52 -12.26 7.78
CA ALA A 54 30.20 -11.83 7.38
C ALA A 54 30.03 -12.13 5.88
N PRO A 55 29.73 -13.40 5.50
CA PRO A 55 29.44 -13.74 4.12
C PRO A 55 28.30 -12.89 3.60
N SER A 56 28.52 -12.09 2.57
CA SER A 56 27.54 -11.10 2.11
C SER A 56 27.03 -11.35 0.69
N ASP A 57 27.86 -11.92 -0.19
CA ASP A 57 27.45 -12.29 -1.54
C ASP A 57 28.30 -13.45 -2.08
N MET A 58 27.80 -14.10 -3.14
CA MET A 58 28.39 -15.26 -3.76
C MET A 58 28.22 -15.27 -5.27
N THR A 59 29.19 -15.81 -5.99
CA THR A 59 29.08 -16.01 -7.44
C THR A 59 29.80 -17.25 -7.93
N MET A 60 29.36 -17.79 -9.06
CA MET A 60 30.01 -18.93 -9.70
C MET A 60 31.15 -18.45 -10.58
N ALA A 61 32.31 -19.09 -10.44
CA ALA A 61 33.51 -18.85 -11.23
C ALA A 61 33.41 -19.46 -12.64
N PRO A 62 34.23 -18.99 -13.60
CA PRO A 62 34.28 -19.53 -14.96
C PRO A 62 34.57 -21.03 -15.06
N ASP A 63 35.32 -21.56 -14.11
CA ASP A 63 35.70 -22.97 -14.02
C ASP A 63 34.70 -23.82 -13.22
N GLY A 64 33.54 -23.26 -12.88
CA GLY A 64 32.49 -23.94 -12.13
C GLY A 64 32.69 -23.92 -10.62
N THR A 65 33.78 -23.36 -10.10
CA THR A 65 33.96 -23.15 -8.65
C THR A 65 33.10 -22.00 -8.12
N VAL A 66 33.14 -21.70 -6.83
CA VAL A 66 32.31 -20.65 -6.22
C VAL A 66 33.20 -19.65 -5.50
N TYR A 67 32.91 -18.37 -5.65
CA TYR A 67 33.44 -17.30 -4.80
C TYR A 67 32.39 -16.85 -3.80
N PHE A 68 32.84 -16.45 -2.61
CA PHE A 68 32.03 -15.62 -1.72
C PHE A 68 32.87 -14.47 -1.17
N CYS A 69 32.22 -13.34 -0.93
CA CYS A 69 32.83 -12.22 -0.21
C CYS A 69 32.45 -12.28 1.27
N ASP A 70 33.42 -11.92 2.09
CA ASP A 70 33.31 -11.74 3.53
C ASP A 70 33.55 -10.25 3.79
N TRP A 71 32.49 -9.55 4.24
CA TRP A 71 32.58 -8.13 4.63
C TRP A 71 33.49 -7.92 5.85
N HIS A 72 33.70 -8.96 6.65
CA HIS A 72 34.59 -9.03 7.81
C HIS A 72 34.45 -7.90 8.83
N ASP A 73 33.31 -7.82 9.54
CA ASP A 73 33.08 -6.79 10.54
C ASP A 73 32.67 -7.38 11.89
N LYS A 74 33.11 -6.73 12.97
CA LYS A 74 32.72 -7.04 14.36
C LYS A 74 31.24 -6.77 14.64
N ARG A 75 30.55 -5.99 13.81
CA ARG A 75 29.14 -5.59 13.92
C ARG A 75 28.40 -6.10 12.68
N THR A 76 27.69 -7.21 12.80
CA THR A 76 26.90 -7.80 11.69
C THR A 76 25.41 -7.46 11.73
N ALA A 77 24.93 -6.74 12.76
CA ALA A 77 23.52 -6.37 12.96
C ALA A 77 23.36 -4.87 13.31
N HIS A 78 22.12 -4.41 13.52
CA HIS A 78 21.74 -3.00 13.76
C HIS A 78 21.54 -2.64 15.26
N PRO A 79 22.57 -2.58 16.11
CA PRO A 79 22.37 -2.06 17.46
C PRO A 79 22.34 -0.52 17.52
N ASP A 80 22.78 0.21 16.48
CA ASP A 80 22.88 1.69 16.51
C ASP A 80 22.93 2.31 15.09
N PRO A 81 22.12 3.34 14.73
CA PRO A 81 22.25 4.10 13.49
C PRO A 81 23.59 4.84 13.34
N ASP A 82 24.34 5.05 14.43
CA ASP A 82 25.68 5.68 14.42
C ASP A 82 26.84 4.64 14.41
N ALA A 83 26.58 3.43 13.92
CA ALA A 83 27.58 2.37 13.89
C ALA A 83 28.80 2.73 13.01
N ASP A 84 29.96 2.85 13.65
CA ASP A 84 31.28 2.93 13.00
C ASP A 84 31.67 1.57 12.37
N TRP A 85 31.33 1.39 11.08
CA TRP A 85 31.63 0.21 10.26
C TRP A 85 33.10 0.18 9.83
N ASP A 86 33.76 -0.97 9.92
CA ASP A 86 35.13 -1.14 9.44
C ASP A 86 35.14 -1.33 7.91
N LYS A 87 35.55 -0.28 7.19
CA LYS A 87 35.65 -0.29 5.71
C LYS A 87 37.06 -0.66 5.22
N SER A 88 37.99 -0.93 6.14
CA SER A 88 39.40 -1.16 5.80
C SER A 88 39.74 -2.63 5.51
N ASN A 89 38.81 -3.54 5.83
CA ASN A 89 39.00 -4.96 5.70
C ASN A 89 37.86 -5.59 4.88
N GLY A 90 38.07 -6.84 4.48
CA GLY A 90 37.18 -7.59 3.60
C GLY A 90 37.99 -8.67 2.90
N ARG A 91 37.36 -9.81 2.62
CA ARG A 91 38.05 -10.97 2.04
C ARG A 91 37.20 -11.55 0.91
N ILE A 92 37.86 -12.12 -0.09
CA ILE A 92 37.21 -12.91 -1.14
C ILE A 92 37.78 -14.31 -1.09
N TYR A 93 36.91 -15.28 -0.88
CA TYR A 93 37.26 -16.68 -0.83
C TYR A 93 36.86 -17.39 -2.12
N ARG A 94 37.70 -18.30 -2.59
CA ARG A 94 37.37 -19.26 -3.65
C ARG A 94 37.20 -20.64 -3.04
N ILE A 95 36.02 -21.21 -3.19
CA ILE A 95 35.68 -22.57 -2.78
C ILE A 95 35.90 -23.50 -3.97
N SER A 96 36.88 -24.40 -3.86
CA SER A 96 37.17 -25.41 -4.88
C SER A 96 37.44 -26.78 -4.26
N PRO A 97 37.17 -27.88 -4.99
CA PRO A 97 37.63 -29.20 -4.60
C PRO A 97 39.14 -29.22 -4.35
N ALA A 98 39.57 -30.00 -3.36
CA ALA A 98 40.98 -30.17 -3.05
C ALA A 98 41.74 -30.74 -4.26
N GLY A 99 42.90 -30.16 -4.57
CA GLY A 99 43.75 -30.57 -5.70
C GLY A 99 43.28 -30.10 -7.09
N MET A 100 42.17 -29.35 -7.19
CA MET A 100 41.72 -28.79 -8.46
C MET A 100 42.64 -27.64 -8.91
N ASN A 101 43.27 -27.79 -10.07
CA ASN A 101 44.01 -26.71 -10.71
C ASN A 101 43.06 -25.61 -11.20
N ARG A 102 43.52 -24.36 -11.16
CA ARG A 102 42.79 -23.24 -11.77
C ARG A 102 42.72 -23.45 -13.27
N ALA A 103 41.52 -23.37 -13.85
CA ALA A 103 41.38 -23.44 -15.30
C ALA A 103 41.98 -22.19 -15.95
N THR A 104 42.54 -22.36 -17.14
CA THR A 104 42.97 -21.24 -17.97
C THR A 104 41.74 -20.43 -18.39
N HIS A 105 41.82 -19.10 -18.23
CA HIS A 105 40.75 -18.23 -18.71
C HIS A 105 40.70 -18.26 -20.24
N GLN A 106 39.52 -18.56 -20.79
CA GLN A 106 39.24 -18.49 -22.22
C GLN A 106 38.20 -17.40 -22.44
N ASN A 107 38.58 -16.37 -23.19
CA ASN A 107 37.69 -15.25 -23.48
C ASN A 107 36.68 -15.68 -24.56
N PRO A 108 35.35 -15.59 -24.32
CA PRO A 108 34.36 -16.00 -25.30
C PRO A 108 34.47 -15.27 -26.64
N ALA A 109 34.92 -14.01 -26.64
CA ALA A 109 35.08 -13.20 -27.84
C ALA A 109 36.15 -13.72 -28.81
N ASP A 110 37.07 -14.56 -28.33
CA ASP A 110 38.13 -15.16 -29.16
C ASP A 110 37.69 -16.47 -29.82
N LEU A 111 36.46 -16.94 -29.57
CA LEU A 111 35.93 -18.20 -30.08
C LEU A 111 35.10 -18.02 -31.35
N SER A 112 35.19 -19.01 -32.24
CA SER A 112 34.26 -19.13 -33.37
C SER A 112 32.84 -19.46 -32.90
N SER A 113 31.83 -19.11 -33.71
CA SER A 113 30.43 -19.44 -33.43
C SER A 113 30.21 -20.94 -33.19
N GLN A 114 30.97 -21.80 -33.85
CA GLN A 114 30.88 -23.26 -33.73
C GLN A 114 31.49 -23.75 -32.42
N GLU A 115 32.58 -23.14 -31.94
CA GLU A 115 33.10 -23.40 -30.59
C GLU A 115 32.12 -22.91 -29.50
N LEU A 116 31.46 -21.78 -29.74
CA LEU A 116 30.40 -21.28 -28.85
C LEU A 116 29.18 -22.21 -28.83
N ILE A 117 28.82 -22.81 -29.97
CA ILE A 117 27.78 -23.85 -30.04
C ILE A 117 28.17 -25.08 -29.20
N GLU A 118 29.44 -25.51 -29.22
CA GLU A 118 29.89 -26.58 -28.32
C GLU A 118 29.83 -26.16 -26.84
N TRP A 119 30.10 -24.90 -26.52
CA TRP A 119 29.94 -24.39 -25.15
C TRP A 119 28.50 -24.41 -24.65
N LEU A 120 27.49 -24.27 -25.52
CA LEU A 120 26.07 -24.39 -25.12
C LEU A 120 25.71 -25.79 -24.60
N LYS A 121 26.50 -26.82 -24.95
CA LYS A 121 26.34 -28.20 -24.45
C LYS A 121 26.97 -28.42 -23.07
N SER A 122 27.72 -27.46 -22.55
CA SER A 122 28.47 -27.62 -21.30
C SER A 122 27.56 -27.86 -20.09
N SER A 123 28.02 -28.67 -19.13
CA SER A 123 27.42 -28.80 -17.80
C SER A 123 27.63 -27.58 -16.92
N ASN A 124 28.58 -26.70 -17.24
CA ASN A 124 28.86 -25.47 -16.51
C ASN A 124 28.08 -24.29 -17.12
N GLU A 125 27.03 -23.83 -16.42
CA GLU A 125 26.18 -22.75 -16.92
C GLU A 125 26.88 -21.38 -17.03
N TRP A 126 28.07 -21.19 -16.47
CA TRP A 126 28.85 -19.99 -16.78
C TRP A 126 29.24 -19.97 -18.25
N LYS A 127 29.77 -21.10 -18.77
CA LYS A 127 30.17 -21.23 -20.18
C LYS A 127 28.96 -21.08 -21.10
N VAL A 128 27.85 -21.72 -20.77
CA VAL A 128 26.60 -21.66 -21.54
C VAL A 128 26.07 -20.23 -21.64
N ARG A 129 26.02 -19.48 -20.51
CA ARG A 129 25.57 -18.08 -20.51
C ARG A 129 26.49 -17.18 -21.31
N ARG A 130 27.81 -17.37 -21.20
CA ARG A 130 28.79 -16.59 -21.97
C ARG A 130 28.74 -16.90 -23.46
N ALA A 131 28.57 -18.17 -23.82
CA ALA A 131 28.38 -18.57 -25.20
C ALA A 131 27.14 -17.93 -25.82
N ARG A 132 26.00 -17.97 -25.11
CA ARG A 132 24.78 -17.30 -25.55
C ARG A 132 24.96 -15.79 -25.71
N GLN A 133 25.58 -15.13 -24.74
CA GLN A 133 25.85 -13.70 -24.80
C GLN A 133 26.72 -13.36 -26.02
N GLN A 134 27.78 -14.13 -26.26
CA GLN A 134 28.67 -13.88 -27.38
C GLN A 134 28.00 -14.19 -28.73
N LEU A 135 27.22 -15.27 -28.84
CA LEU A 135 26.45 -15.57 -30.05
C LEU A 135 25.43 -14.47 -30.37
N ALA A 136 24.77 -13.93 -29.34
CA ALA A 136 23.86 -12.79 -29.49
C ALA A 136 24.58 -11.53 -29.99
N GLN A 137 25.82 -11.28 -29.54
CA GLN A 137 26.65 -10.17 -30.04
C GLN A 137 27.16 -10.40 -31.46
N ASN A 138 27.53 -11.63 -31.79
CA ASN A 138 28.07 -11.98 -33.11
C ASN A 138 27.00 -11.90 -34.21
N GLN A 139 25.72 -12.19 -33.88
CA GLN A 139 24.60 -12.28 -34.82
C GLN A 139 24.88 -13.18 -36.04
N ASP A 140 25.68 -14.23 -35.84
CA ASP A 140 26.07 -15.15 -36.92
C ASP A 140 24.92 -16.13 -37.24
N GLN A 141 24.23 -15.90 -38.35
CA GLN A 141 23.11 -16.73 -38.79
C GLN A 141 23.51 -18.17 -39.16
N SER A 142 24.80 -18.47 -39.36
CA SER A 142 25.26 -19.81 -39.73
C SER A 142 24.95 -20.88 -38.67
N VAL A 143 24.69 -20.47 -37.43
CA VAL A 143 24.34 -21.38 -36.33
C VAL A 143 22.84 -21.68 -36.23
N GLU A 144 21.97 -20.92 -36.90
CA GLU A 144 20.51 -21.00 -36.74
C GLU A 144 19.98 -22.40 -37.08
N ALA A 145 20.43 -22.98 -38.19
CA ALA A 145 20.04 -24.34 -38.60
C ALA A 145 20.36 -25.39 -37.53
N THR A 146 21.49 -25.22 -36.84
CA THR A 146 21.88 -26.11 -35.74
C THR A 146 20.96 -25.92 -34.53
N LEU A 147 20.72 -24.67 -34.13
CA LEU A 147 19.86 -24.36 -32.98
C LEU A 147 18.40 -24.77 -33.22
N LEU A 148 17.85 -24.54 -34.42
CA LEU A 148 16.51 -25.00 -34.80
C LEU A 148 16.41 -26.53 -34.73
N SER A 149 17.46 -27.26 -35.12
CA SER A 149 17.48 -28.72 -34.99
C SER A 149 17.45 -29.22 -33.54
N TRP A 150 17.88 -28.41 -32.57
CA TRP A 150 17.81 -28.75 -31.14
C TRP A 150 16.44 -28.48 -30.52
N LEU A 151 15.62 -27.61 -31.14
CA LEU A 151 14.24 -27.37 -30.73
C LEU A 151 13.25 -28.41 -31.27
N ASP A 152 13.60 -29.06 -32.38
CA ASP A 152 12.80 -30.11 -32.98
C ASP A 152 12.93 -31.41 -32.17
N GLU A 153 11.88 -31.77 -31.41
CA GLU A 153 11.86 -32.98 -30.58
C GLU A 153 12.00 -34.28 -31.40
N SER A 154 11.76 -34.25 -32.71
CA SER A 154 12.01 -35.39 -33.59
C SER A 154 13.51 -35.60 -33.88
N LYS A 155 14.33 -34.57 -33.69
CA LYS A 155 15.78 -34.58 -33.94
C LYS A 155 16.59 -34.64 -32.65
N THR A 156 16.15 -33.96 -31.59
CA THR A 156 16.89 -33.85 -30.33
C THR A 156 15.98 -34.14 -29.14
N ALA A 157 16.25 -35.25 -28.44
CA ALA A 157 15.53 -35.61 -27.21
C ALA A 157 16.03 -34.86 -25.96
N GLU A 158 17.18 -34.17 -26.05
CA GLU A 158 17.80 -33.50 -24.91
C GLU A 158 17.15 -32.13 -24.64
N LYS A 159 16.22 -32.10 -23.67
CA LYS A 159 15.51 -30.90 -23.22
C LYS A 159 16.41 -29.73 -22.80
N LYS A 160 17.61 -30.01 -22.29
CA LYS A 160 18.57 -28.95 -21.96
C LYS A 160 18.99 -28.19 -23.22
N LEU A 161 19.38 -28.89 -24.28
CA LEU A 161 19.80 -28.28 -25.53
C LEU A 161 18.68 -27.51 -26.20
N ALA A 162 17.46 -28.04 -26.20
CA ALA A 162 16.27 -27.32 -26.67
C ALA A 162 16.13 -25.95 -25.96
N ARG A 163 16.22 -25.92 -24.62
CA ARG A 163 16.14 -24.65 -23.86
C ARG A 163 17.27 -23.69 -24.22
N GLN A 164 18.49 -24.19 -24.37
CA GLN A 164 19.62 -23.35 -24.79
C GLN A 164 19.42 -22.80 -26.20
N ALA A 165 18.91 -23.61 -27.13
CA ALA A 165 18.62 -23.17 -28.47
C ALA A 165 17.55 -22.08 -28.50
N LEU A 166 16.43 -22.26 -27.80
CA LEU A 166 15.36 -21.27 -27.74
C LEU A 166 15.87 -19.92 -27.26
N TRP A 167 16.56 -19.91 -26.12
CA TRP A 167 17.06 -18.67 -25.54
C TRP A 167 18.15 -18.04 -26.39
N THR A 168 18.98 -18.82 -27.07
CA THR A 168 20.03 -18.29 -27.96
C THR A 168 19.42 -17.66 -29.20
N LEU A 169 18.52 -18.38 -29.89
CA LEU A 169 17.81 -17.87 -31.07
C LEU A 169 17.06 -16.57 -30.74
N TYR A 170 16.35 -16.52 -29.63
CA TYR A 170 15.67 -15.30 -29.20
C TYR A 170 16.65 -14.16 -28.89
N SER A 171 17.76 -14.45 -28.18
CA SER A 171 18.76 -13.42 -27.79
C SER A 171 19.53 -12.83 -28.98
N MET A 172 19.60 -13.53 -30.11
CA MET A 172 20.22 -13.02 -31.34
C MET A 172 19.44 -11.86 -31.97
N GLY A 173 18.20 -11.61 -31.51
CA GLY A 173 17.45 -10.37 -31.75
C GLY A 173 16.55 -10.36 -32.98
N ASP A 174 16.53 -11.43 -33.79
CA ASP A 174 15.78 -11.49 -35.04
C ASP A 174 14.65 -12.54 -34.99
N TRP A 175 13.95 -12.56 -33.85
CA TRP A 175 12.92 -13.57 -33.56
C TRP A 175 11.75 -13.50 -34.55
N GLU A 176 11.35 -12.31 -34.98
CA GLU A 176 10.26 -12.14 -35.95
C GLU A 176 10.59 -12.74 -37.31
N ARG A 177 11.75 -12.40 -37.90
CA ARG A 177 12.22 -13.01 -39.15
C ARG A 177 12.29 -14.52 -39.00
N LEU A 178 12.87 -15.01 -37.90
CA LEU A 178 13.01 -16.43 -37.65
C LEU A 178 11.66 -17.15 -37.65
N THR A 179 10.64 -16.58 -37.00
CA THR A 179 9.28 -17.14 -36.99
C THR A 179 8.54 -16.99 -38.31
N ASP A 180 8.81 -15.94 -39.09
CA ASP A 180 8.24 -15.74 -40.44
C ASP A 180 8.83 -16.79 -41.42
N GLU A 181 10.12 -17.10 -41.31
CA GLU A 181 10.78 -18.14 -42.11
C GLU A 181 10.46 -19.57 -41.63
N ASN A 182 10.11 -19.73 -40.35
CA ASN A 182 9.82 -21.03 -39.72
C ASN A 182 8.47 -20.98 -38.97
N PRO A 183 7.33 -20.87 -39.67
CA PRO A 183 6.03 -20.66 -39.02
C PRO A 183 5.59 -21.81 -38.09
N GLN A 184 6.13 -23.02 -38.26
CA GLN A 184 5.86 -24.16 -37.39
C GLN A 184 6.53 -24.04 -36.01
N LEU A 185 7.50 -23.14 -35.83
CA LEU A 185 8.29 -23.01 -34.61
C LEU A 185 7.42 -22.71 -33.38
N ILE A 186 6.43 -21.83 -33.54
CA ILE A 186 5.51 -21.47 -32.46
C ILE A 186 4.63 -22.66 -32.08
N GLU A 187 4.05 -23.36 -33.07
CA GLU A 187 3.20 -24.51 -32.82
C GLU A 187 3.98 -25.65 -32.14
N GLN A 188 5.17 -25.96 -32.63
CA GLN A 188 6.07 -26.94 -32.02
C GLN A 188 6.46 -26.53 -30.60
N GLY A 189 6.81 -25.26 -30.41
CA GLY A 189 7.17 -24.70 -29.11
C GLY A 189 6.04 -24.79 -28.07
N LEU A 190 4.81 -24.48 -28.45
CA LEU A 190 3.64 -24.59 -27.58
C LEU A 190 3.22 -26.05 -27.31
N LYS A 191 3.61 -27.00 -28.17
CA LYS A 191 3.34 -28.44 -27.98
C LYS A 191 4.52 -29.22 -27.38
N HIS A 192 5.68 -28.56 -27.20
CA HIS A 192 6.92 -29.21 -26.79
C HIS A 192 6.76 -29.91 -25.44
N SER A 193 7.34 -31.10 -25.27
CA SER A 193 7.25 -31.87 -24.01
C SER A 193 7.96 -31.23 -22.80
N ASP A 194 8.77 -30.18 -22.97
CA ASP A 194 9.40 -29.43 -21.88
C ASP A 194 8.53 -28.22 -21.53
N PRO A 195 7.97 -28.14 -20.31
CA PRO A 195 7.17 -26.99 -19.88
C PRO A 195 7.94 -25.67 -19.95
N VAL A 196 9.27 -25.67 -19.78
CA VAL A 196 10.06 -24.43 -19.88
C VAL A 196 9.99 -23.85 -21.29
N ILE A 197 10.04 -24.68 -22.33
CA ILE A 197 9.90 -24.22 -23.72
C ILE A 197 8.52 -23.61 -23.92
N ARG A 198 7.46 -24.30 -23.47
CA ARG A 198 6.09 -23.78 -23.57
C ARG A 198 5.93 -22.44 -22.84
N THR A 199 6.44 -22.32 -21.61
CA THR A 199 6.46 -21.05 -20.86
C THR A 199 7.11 -19.92 -21.66
N TRP A 200 8.30 -20.13 -22.22
CA TRP A 200 9.01 -19.08 -22.95
C TRP A 200 8.31 -18.70 -24.26
N ILE A 201 7.79 -19.66 -25.02
CA ILE A 201 7.05 -19.38 -26.25
C ILE A 201 5.76 -18.61 -25.95
N THR A 202 5.01 -19.00 -24.91
CA THR A 202 3.83 -18.26 -24.43
C THR A 202 4.19 -16.84 -24.00
N ARG A 203 5.34 -16.64 -23.36
CA ARG A 203 5.84 -15.31 -22.97
C ARG A 203 6.17 -14.46 -24.20
N PHE A 204 6.94 -15.00 -25.15
CA PHE A 204 7.35 -14.29 -26.36
C PHE A 204 6.15 -13.81 -27.16
N LEU A 205 5.12 -14.65 -27.32
CA LEU A 205 3.88 -14.26 -27.99
C LEU A 205 3.15 -13.11 -27.27
N GLY A 206 3.09 -13.15 -25.94
CA GLY A 206 2.50 -12.07 -25.14
C GLY A 206 3.29 -10.76 -25.25
N ASP A 207 4.61 -10.84 -25.21
CA ASP A 207 5.50 -9.68 -25.30
C ASP A 207 5.48 -9.06 -26.71
N GLN A 208 5.50 -9.87 -27.77
CA GLN A 208 5.35 -9.41 -29.15
C GLN A 208 4.03 -8.69 -29.37
N TYR A 209 2.92 -9.28 -28.89
CA TYR A 209 1.61 -8.63 -29.02
C TYR A 209 1.56 -7.29 -28.26
N TYR A 210 2.12 -7.25 -27.05
CA TYR A 210 2.13 -6.05 -26.21
C TYR A 210 2.99 -4.92 -26.79
N LEU A 211 4.14 -5.26 -27.38
CA LEU A 211 5.08 -4.31 -27.97
C LEU A 211 4.77 -3.95 -29.43
N ALA A 212 3.80 -4.62 -30.06
CA ALA A 212 3.42 -4.37 -31.44
C ALA A 212 2.91 -2.93 -31.62
N ASN A 213 3.55 -2.20 -32.54
CA ASN A 213 3.25 -0.79 -32.81
C ASN A 213 2.28 -0.62 -33.98
N SER A 214 1.91 -1.71 -34.65
CA SER A 214 0.97 -1.73 -35.78
C SER A 214 -0.08 -2.83 -35.66
N ASP A 215 -1.24 -2.61 -36.28
CA ASP A 215 -2.29 -3.64 -36.35
C ASP A 215 -1.86 -4.85 -37.17
N LEU A 216 -0.93 -4.67 -38.13
CA LEU A 216 -0.35 -5.78 -38.89
C LEU A 216 0.42 -6.73 -37.97
N GLU A 217 1.30 -6.21 -37.12
CA GLU A 217 2.07 -7.00 -36.15
C GLU A 217 1.15 -7.69 -35.12
N ARG A 218 0.13 -6.97 -34.62
CA ARG A 218 -0.89 -7.55 -33.74
C ARG A 218 -1.65 -8.69 -34.41
N ASN A 219 -2.03 -8.55 -35.68
CA ASN A 219 -2.74 -9.58 -36.44
C ASN A 219 -1.86 -10.81 -36.73
N LYS A 220 -0.57 -10.61 -37.00
CA LYS A 220 0.39 -11.72 -37.13
C LYS A 220 0.49 -12.52 -35.84
N ALA A 221 0.71 -11.85 -34.70
CA ALA A 221 0.74 -12.48 -33.39
C ALA A 221 -0.60 -13.15 -33.06
N ALA A 222 -1.72 -12.57 -33.51
CA ALA A 222 -3.05 -13.10 -33.30
C ALA A 222 -3.27 -14.50 -33.92
N GLY A 223 -2.58 -14.83 -35.01
CA GLY A 223 -2.67 -16.15 -35.65
C GLY A 223 -2.27 -17.32 -34.74
N SER A 224 -1.45 -17.07 -33.72
CA SER A 224 -1.00 -18.08 -32.75
C SER A 224 -1.93 -18.20 -31.53
N LEU A 225 -2.90 -17.31 -31.37
CA LEU A 225 -3.77 -17.25 -30.18
C LEU A 225 -4.70 -18.46 -30.00
N PRO A 226 -5.25 -19.11 -31.05
CA PRO A 226 -6.02 -20.34 -30.87
C PRO A 226 -5.24 -21.46 -30.18
N LEU A 227 -3.93 -21.53 -30.41
CA LEU A 227 -3.06 -22.51 -29.75
C LEU A 227 -2.90 -22.24 -28.25
N LEU A 228 -2.86 -20.95 -27.85
CA LEU A 228 -2.82 -20.58 -26.43
C LEU A 228 -4.10 -20.99 -25.71
N LEU A 229 -5.26 -20.87 -26.36
CA LEU A 229 -6.54 -21.31 -25.79
C LEU A 229 -6.56 -22.82 -25.55
N LEU A 230 -6.10 -23.61 -26.52
CA LEU A 230 -5.97 -25.08 -26.37
C LEU A 230 -4.98 -25.45 -25.26
N LEU A 231 -3.88 -24.69 -25.13
CA LEU A 231 -2.90 -24.91 -24.07
C LEU A 231 -3.51 -24.60 -22.69
N ALA A 232 -4.24 -23.49 -22.55
CA ALA A 232 -4.91 -23.14 -21.29
C ALA A 232 -5.92 -24.19 -20.83
N GLU A 233 -6.63 -24.83 -21.76
CA GLU A 233 -7.60 -25.89 -21.46
C GLU A 233 -6.96 -27.15 -20.86
N SER A 234 -5.72 -27.50 -21.25
CA SER A 234 -5.17 -28.84 -21.00
C SER A 234 -3.83 -28.87 -20.26
N GLU A 235 -3.15 -27.74 -20.11
CA GLU A 235 -1.81 -27.65 -19.52
C GLU A 235 -1.77 -28.08 -18.05
N LYS A 236 -0.93 -29.05 -17.70
CA LYS A 236 -0.84 -29.56 -16.33
C LYS A 236 0.22 -28.87 -15.49
N ASN A 237 1.19 -28.22 -16.11
CA ASN A 237 2.27 -27.55 -15.42
C ASN A 237 1.82 -26.14 -14.95
N PRO A 238 1.74 -25.90 -13.63
CA PRO A 238 1.26 -24.63 -13.10
C PRO A 238 2.12 -23.41 -13.49
N VAL A 239 3.43 -23.59 -13.76
CA VAL A 239 4.31 -22.50 -14.23
C VAL A 239 3.97 -22.06 -15.65
N VAL A 240 3.51 -22.99 -16.50
CA VAL A 240 3.02 -22.65 -17.84
C VAL A 240 1.67 -21.95 -17.72
N VAL A 241 0.79 -22.41 -16.82
CA VAL A 241 -0.53 -21.78 -16.58
C VAL A 241 -0.39 -20.37 -16.00
N SER A 242 0.53 -20.14 -15.06
CA SER A 242 0.80 -18.80 -14.54
C SER A 242 1.30 -17.87 -15.65
N GLN A 243 2.16 -18.37 -16.55
CA GLN A 243 2.61 -17.59 -17.71
C GLN A 243 1.48 -17.32 -18.71
N LEU A 244 0.56 -18.27 -18.92
CA LEU A 244 -0.64 -18.04 -19.73
C LEU A 244 -1.52 -16.94 -19.12
N ALA A 245 -1.70 -16.90 -17.80
CA ALA A 245 -2.41 -15.83 -17.11
C ALA A 245 -1.69 -14.47 -17.27
N CYS A 246 -0.36 -14.42 -17.14
CA CYS A 246 0.42 -13.21 -17.43
C CYS A 246 0.26 -12.74 -18.89
N THR A 247 0.29 -13.68 -19.85
CA THR A 247 0.11 -13.39 -21.27
C THR A 247 -1.32 -12.92 -21.56
N ALA A 248 -2.33 -13.45 -20.86
CA ALA A 248 -3.72 -13.06 -21.02
C ALA A 248 -3.94 -11.55 -20.79
N LYS A 249 -3.24 -10.95 -19.82
CA LYS A 249 -3.29 -9.49 -19.62
C LYS A 249 -2.71 -8.68 -20.79
N ARG A 250 -1.73 -9.23 -21.50
CA ARG A 250 -0.91 -8.51 -22.49
C ARG A 250 -1.47 -8.55 -23.92
N ILE A 251 -2.52 -9.33 -24.15
CA ILE A 251 -3.12 -9.53 -25.48
C ILE A 251 -4.49 -8.85 -25.60
N ALA A 252 -5.11 -8.88 -26.79
CA ALA A 252 -6.44 -8.33 -27.04
C ALA A 252 -7.47 -8.74 -25.96
N PRO A 253 -8.38 -7.83 -25.53
CA PRO A 253 -9.39 -8.13 -24.52
C PRO A 253 -10.16 -9.41 -24.76
N GLU A 254 -10.65 -9.63 -25.99
CA GLU A 254 -11.42 -10.82 -26.35
C GLU A 254 -10.66 -12.13 -26.03
N VAL A 255 -9.38 -12.20 -26.40
CA VAL A 255 -8.57 -13.40 -26.23
C VAL A 255 -8.05 -13.51 -24.80
N GLY A 256 -7.66 -12.39 -24.19
CA GLY A 256 -7.22 -12.32 -22.80
C GLY A 256 -8.31 -12.83 -21.85
N LEU A 257 -9.54 -12.34 -22.01
CA LEU A 257 -10.70 -12.80 -21.23
C LEU A 257 -11.00 -14.28 -21.46
N LYS A 258 -10.92 -14.76 -22.72
CA LYS A 258 -11.11 -16.19 -23.03
C LYS A 258 -10.02 -17.06 -22.39
N LEU A 259 -8.75 -16.66 -22.41
CA LEU A 259 -7.66 -17.37 -21.72
C LEU A 259 -7.91 -17.42 -20.20
N ALA A 260 -8.21 -16.28 -19.60
CA ALA A 260 -8.53 -16.20 -18.17
C ALA A 260 -9.72 -17.11 -17.81
N ALA A 261 -10.77 -17.15 -18.64
CA ALA A 261 -11.91 -18.04 -18.45
C ALA A 261 -11.53 -19.53 -18.57
N LYS A 262 -10.65 -19.90 -19.52
CA LYS A 262 -10.17 -21.30 -19.62
C LYS A 262 -9.39 -21.71 -18.37
N ILE A 263 -8.57 -20.82 -17.81
CA ILE A 263 -7.82 -21.09 -16.58
C ILE A 263 -8.76 -21.12 -15.37
N ALA A 264 -9.71 -20.19 -15.25
CA ALA A 264 -10.69 -20.15 -14.17
C ALA A 264 -11.64 -21.35 -14.17
N ASN A 265 -11.81 -22.06 -15.29
CA ASN A 265 -12.57 -23.31 -15.36
C ASN A 265 -11.81 -24.53 -14.81
N ARG A 266 -10.62 -24.33 -14.23
CA ARG A 266 -9.75 -25.39 -13.73
C ARG A 266 -9.55 -25.28 -12.22
N SER A 267 -10.39 -26.00 -11.49
CA SER A 267 -10.42 -25.95 -10.02
C SER A 267 -9.12 -26.43 -9.37
N GLU A 268 -8.31 -27.21 -10.06
CA GLU A 268 -7.00 -27.65 -9.56
C GLU A 268 -6.00 -26.50 -9.33
N PHE A 269 -6.25 -25.30 -9.88
CA PHE A 269 -5.41 -24.12 -9.67
C PHE A 269 -6.01 -23.09 -8.71
N LEU A 270 -7.16 -23.38 -8.10
CA LEU A 270 -7.80 -22.47 -7.14
C LEU A 270 -6.92 -22.22 -5.91
N GLU A 271 -6.29 -23.28 -5.40
CA GLU A 271 -5.43 -23.22 -4.21
C GLU A 271 -3.96 -22.87 -4.54
N ASP A 272 -3.66 -22.57 -5.81
CA ASP A 272 -2.32 -22.11 -6.18
C ASP A 272 -2.08 -20.70 -5.61
N GLN A 273 -0.86 -20.46 -5.11
CA GLN A 273 -0.51 -19.19 -4.45
C GLN A 273 -0.62 -17.96 -5.38
N TYR A 274 -0.42 -18.13 -6.69
CA TYR A 274 -0.33 -17.00 -7.63
C TYR A 274 -1.36 -17.06 -8.76
N ILE A 275 -1.73 -18.23 -9.27
CA ILE A 275 -2.62 -18.34 -10.44
C ILE A 275 -3.97 -17.60 -10.23
N PRO A 276 -4.68 -17.71 -9.09
CA PRO A 276 -5.92 -16.96 -8.86
C PRO A 276 -5.77 -15.45 -9.03
N LEU A 277 -4.72 -14.87 -8.46
CA LEU A 277 -4.45 -13.44 -8.53
C LEU A 277 -3.99 -13.01 -9.93
N LEU A 278 -3.22 -13.85 -10.63
CA LEU A 278 -2.83 -13.58 -12.02
C LEU A 278 -4.02 -13.65 -12.98
N VAL A 279 -4.97 -14.56 -12.75
CA VAL A 279 -6.22 -14.63 -13.51
C VAL A 279 -7.06 -13.38 -13.23
N TRP A 280 -7.21 -12.97 -11.97
CA TRP A 280 -7.86 -11.70 -11.63
C TRP A 280 -7.19 -10.52 -12.34
N TRP A 281 -5.87 -10.41 -12.28
CA TRP A 281 -5.10 -9.34 -12.92
C TRP A 281 -5.33 -9.26 -14.44
N ALA A 282 -5.49 -10.40 -15.10
CA ALA A 282 -5.84 -10.45 -16.52
C ALA A 282 -7.30 -10.04 -16.78
N VAL A 283 -8.24 -10.50 -15.96
CA VAL A 283 -9.67 -10.13 -16.08
C VAL A 283 -9.86 -8.64 -15.84
N GLU A 284 -9.29 -8.10 -14.75
CA GLU A 284 -9.36 -6.69 -14.36
C GLU A 284 -8.87 -5.76 -15.47
N ALA A 285 -7.76 -6.10 -16.11
CA ALA A 285 -7.17 -5.30 -17.18
C ALA A 285 -8.09 -5.18 -18.41
N HIS A 286 -8.97 -6.15 -18.63
CA HIS A 286 -9.85 -6.23 -19.81
C HIS A 286 -11.33 -5.99 -19.50
N ALA A 287 -11.71 -5.99 -18.22
CA ALA A 287 -13.10 -5.95 -17.77
C ALA A 287 -13.88 -4.74 -18.31
N MET A 288 -13.21 -3.58 -18.41
CA MET A 288 -13.82 -2.37 -18.96
C MET A 288 -13.76 -2.30 -20.48
N ALA A 289 -12.68 -2.82 -21.09
CA ALA A 289 -12.49 -2.77 -22.53
C ALA A 289 -13.50 -3.65 -23.28
N ASP A 290 -13.94 -4.76 -22.67
CA ASP A 290 -14.99 -5.64 -23.20
C ASP A 290 -15.89 -6.13 -22.06
N SER A 291 -16.72 -5.22 -21.54
CA SER A 291 -17.66 -5.52 -20.46
C SER A 291 -18.72 -6.55 -20.86
N THR A 292 -19.10 -6.59 -22.14
CA THR A 292 -20.07 -7.56 -22.67
C THR A 292 -19.52 -8.98 -22.57
N LEU A 293 -18.31 -9.22 -23.06
CA LEU A 293 -17.68 -10.54 -22.96
C LEU A 293 -17.34 -10.89 -21.51
N THR A 294 -16.93 -9.91 -20.71
CA THR A 294 -16.66 -10.11 -19.27
C THR A 294 -17.90 -10.62 -18.55
N LEU A 295 -19.06 -9.99 -18.78
CA LEU A 295 -20.31 -10.45 -18.20
C LEU A 295 -20.69 -11.85 -18.73
N GLN A 296 -20.56 -12.06 -20.04
CA GLN A 296 -20.86 -13.35 -20.66
C GLN A 296 -20.04 -14.49 -20.04
N LEU A 297 -18.76 -14.28 -19.74
CA LEU A 297 -17.86 -15.31 -19.23
C LEU A 297 -17.95 -15.49 -17.71
N PHE A 298 -18.07 -14.40 -16.95
CA PHE A 298 -17.86 -14.41 -15.50
C PHE A 298 -19.08 -13.99 -14.67
N ALA A 299 -20.10 -13.40 -15.29
CA ALA A 299 -21.28 -12.85 -14.61
C ALA A 299 -22.58 -13.43 -15.19
N ASN A 300 -22.72 -14.75 -15.13
CA ASN A 300 -23.92 -15.46 -15.53
C ASN A 300 -24.30 -16.50 -14.44
N PRO A 301 -25.55 -17.01 -14.40
CA PRO A 301 -25.96 -17.98 -13.39
C PRO A 301 -25.08 -19.24 -13.29
N GLN A 302 -24.49 -19.69 -14.40
CA GLN A 302 -23.58 -20.84 -14.44
C GLN A 302 -22.21 -20.51 -13.82
N ALA A 303 -21.73 -19.27 -13.95
CA ALA A 303 -20.47 -18.81 -13.37
C ALA A 303 -20.45 -18.94 -11.83
N TRP A 304 -21.61 -18.78 -11.18
CA TRP A 304 -21.76 -18.99 -9.73
C TRP A 304 -21.55 -20.44 -9.28
N GLN A 305 -21.71 -21.41 -10.19
CA GLN A 305 -21.43 -22.82 -9.91
C GLN A 305 -19.94 -23.14 -10.00
N ASN A 306 -19.16 -22.30 -10.68
CA ASN A 306 -17.71 -22.43 -10.72
C ASN A 306 -17.11 -21.79 -9.46
N GLU A 307 -16.48 -22.63 -8.63
CA GLU A 307 -15.90 -22.20 -7.36
C GLU A 307 -14.79 -21.16 -7.52
N PHE A 308 -13.92 -21.30 -8.52
CA PHE A 308 -12.85 -20.34 -8.79
C PHE A 308 -13.45 -18.98 -9.16
N VAL A 309 -14.40 -18.96 -10.09
CA VAL A 309 -15.04 -17.71 -10.53
C VAL A 309 -15.80 -17.05 -9.37
N ARG A 310 -16.57 -17.83 -8.61
CA ARG A 310 -17.34 -17.34 -7.45
C ARG A 310 -16.46 -16.75 -6.36
N THR A 311 -15.35 -17.39 -6.03
CA THR A 311 -14.49 -17.01 -4.89
C THR A 311 -13.46 -15.95 -5.25
N VAL A 312 -12.94 -15.96 -6.49
CA VAL A 312 -11.84 -15.10 -6.91
C VAL A 312 -12.33 -13.90 -7.71
N LEU A 313 -13.27 -14.09 -8.64
CA LEU A 313 -13.57 -13.09 -9.69
C LEU A 313 -14.83 -12.27 -9.42
N ILE A 314 -15.95 -12.91 -9.07
CA ILE A 314 -17.27 -12.26 -9.01
C ILE A 314 -17.28 -11.04 -8.08
N GLY A 315 -16.79 -11.18 -6.85
CA GLY A 315 -16.74 -10.08 -5.89
C GLY A 315 -15.83 -8.94 -6.37
N ARG A 316 -14.67 -9.29 -6.94
CA ARG A 316 -13.71 -8.30 -7.43
C ARG A 316 -14.22 -7.56 -8.67
N LEU A 317 -14.96 -8.24 -9.56
CA LEU A 317 -15.64 -7.61 -10.70
C LEU A 317 -16.66 -6.58 -10.20
N MET A 318 -17.48 -6.94 -9.20
CA MET A 318 -18.42 -5.99 -8.60
C MET A 318 -17.71 -4.77 -8.05
N ARG A 319 -16.65 -4.98 -7.27
CA ARG A 319 -15.82 -3.91 -6.74
C ARG A 319 -15.23 -3.02 -7.84
N ARG A 320 -14.71 -3.63 -8.91
CA ARG A 320 -14.09 -2.93 -10.05
C ARG A 320 -15.08 -2.05 -10.81
N PHE A 321 -16.28 -2.56 -11.10
CA PHE A 321 -17.32 -1.79 -11.80
C PHE A 321 -17.90 -0.70 -10.89
N ALA A 322 -18.16 -1.00 -9.62
CA ALA A 322 -18.64 -0.02 -8.65
C ALA A 322 -17.65 1.13 -8.43
N GLY A 323 -16.35 0.83 -8.30
CA GLY A 323 -15.30 1.82 -8.11
C GLY A 323 -14.86 2.57 -9.38
N GLU A 324 -15.39 2.21 -10.55
CA GLU A 324 -15.22 3.03 -11.76
C GLU A 324 -16.32 4.09 -11.88
N GLY A 325 -17.57 3.73 -11.56
CA GLY A 325 -18.64 4.70 -11.30
C GLY A 325 -19.33 5.34 -12.52
N SER A 326 -18.91 5.06 -13.75
CA SER A 326 -19.62 5.50 -14.96
C SER A 326 -21.02 4.88 -15.08
N PRO A 327 -21.97 5.54 -15.77
CA PRO A 327 -23.30 4.96 -16.00
C PRO A 327 -23.23 3.56 -16.64
N GLU A 328 -22.28 3.36 -17.57
CA GLU A 328 -22.03 2.08 -18.21
C GLU A 328 -21.55 1.01 -17.22
N SER A 329 -20.57 1.31 -16.37
CA SER A 329 -20.07 0.33 -15.39
C SER A 329 -21.10 0.02 -14.31
N LEU A 330 -21.93 0.98 -13.91
CA LEU A 330 -22.99 0.77 -12.93
C LEU A 330 -24.16 -0.04 -13.49
N SER A 331 -24.46 0.09 -14.79
CA SER A 331 -25.39 -0.82 -15.47
C SER A 331 -24.84 -2.26 -15.46
N VAL A 332 -23.53 -2.43 -15.70
CA VAL A 332 -22.84 -3.72 -15.62
C VAL A 332 -22.87 -4.28 -14.19
N ALA A 333 -22.65 -3.45 -13.17
CA ALA A 333 -22.77 -3.82 -11.76
C ALA A 333 -24.20 -4.26 -11.42
N SER A 334 -25.23 -3.55 -11.90
CA SER A 334 -26.64 -3.96 -11.76
C SER A 334 -26.89 -5.34 -12.38
N HIS A 335 -26.38 -5.59 -13.58
CA HIS A 335 -26.49 -6.91 -14.22
C HIS A 335 -25.83 -8.00 -13.38
N LEU A 336 -24.59 -7.80 -12.94
CA LEU A 336 -23.86 -8.74 -12.09
C LEU A 336 -24.61 -9.01 -10.78
N PHE A 337 -25.16 -7.97 -10.14
CA PHE A 337 -25.97 -8.10 -8.94
C PHE A 337 -27.17 -9.03 -9.13
N ASN A 338 -27.86 -8.91 -10.26
CA ASN A 338 -29.02 -9.72 -10.61
C ASN A 338 -28.67 -11.18 -10.97
N THR A 339 -27.39 -11.52 -11.16
CA THR A 339 -26.97 -12.91 -11.44
C THR A 339 -26.83 -13.75 -10.17
N ALA A 340 -26.79 -13.13 -9.00
CA ALA A 340 -26.62 -13.83 -7.72
C ALA A 340 -27.75 -14.85 -7.48
N PRO A 341 -27.43 -16.10 -7.14
CA PRO A 341 -28.42 -17.18 -7.05
C PRO A 341 -29.30 -17.09 -5.79
N ASP A 342 -28.81 -16.43 -4.74
CA ASP A 342 -29.46 -16.33 -3.43
C ASP A 342 -29.07 -15.04 -2.69
N SER A 343 -29.71 -14.82 -1.54
CA SER A 343 -29.48 -13.63 -0.70
C SER A 343 -28.06 -13.56 -0.11
N SER A 344 -27.35 -14.69 0.01
CA SER A 344 -25.96 -14.71 0.48
C SER A 344 -25.03 -14.16 -0.61
N GLY A 345 -25.23 -14.58 -1.86
CA GLY A 345 -24.54 -14.02 -3.02
C GLY A 345 -24.81 -12.53 -3.17
N GLN A 346 -26.07 -12.10 -3.04
CA GLN A 346 -26.41 -10.67 -3.08
C GLN A 346 -25.72 -9.89 -1.97
N ARG A 347 -25.69 -10.40 -0.72
CA ARG A 347 -25.00 -9.74 0.39
C ARG A 347 -23.50 -9.61 0.17
N MET A 348 -22.86 -10.65 -0.37
CA MET A 348 -21.44 -10.59 -0.76
C MET A 348 -21.22 -9.46 -1.79
N LEU A 349 -22.04 -9.42 -2.84
CA LEU A 349 -21.93 -8.37 -3.86
C LEU A 349 -22.20 -6.97 -3.32
N LEU A 350 -23.15 -6.78 -2.40
CA LEU A 350 -23.39 -5.47 -1.77
C LEU A 350 -22.17 -5.00 -0.99
N LYS A 351 -21.50 -5.90 -0.26
CA LYS A 351 -20.27 -5.55 0.44
C LYS A 351 -19.20 -5.12 -0.55
N GLU A 352 -18.98 -5.89 -1.61
CA GLU A 352 -17.97 -5.59 -2.62
C GLU A 352 -18.30 -4.32 -3.43
N MET A 353 -19.58 -4.06 -3.67
CA MET A 353 -20.06 -2.83 -4.30
C MET A 353 -19.80 -1.62 -3.41
N ASN A 354 -20.07 -1.71 -2.11
CA ASN A 354 -19.77 -0.63 -1.18
C ASN A 354 -18.26 -0.40 -1.05
N ASP A 355 -17.46 -1.47 -0.99
CA ASP A 355 -16.00 -1.38 -1.02
C ASP A 355 -15.53 -0.69 -2.33
N GLY A 356 -16.19 -0.96 -3.46
CA GLY A 356 -15.92 -0.28 -4.72
C GLY A 356 -16.30 1.20 -4.71
N PHE A 357 -17.47 1.57 -4.21
CA PHE A 357 -17.89 2.98 -4.12
C PHE A 357 -17.01 3.82 -3.20
N LYS A 358 -16.38 3.21 -2.21
CA LYS A 358 -15.37 3.88 -1.37
C LYS A 358 -14.10 4.24 -2.15
N MET A 359 -13.83 3.53 -3.24
CA MET A 359 -12.68 3.81 -4.12
C MET A 359 -12.96 4.88 -5.18
N LEU A 360 -14.15 5.50 -5.21
CA LEU A 360 -14.49 6.54 -6.18
C LEU A 360 -13.81 7.85 -5.84
N GLY A 361 -12.94 8.34 -6.73
CA GLY A 361 -12.17 9.57 -6.49
C GLY A 361 -10.84 9.34 -5.77
N GLU A 362 -10.61 8.14 -5.24
CA GLU A 362 -9.26 7.63 -4.95
C GLU A 362 -8.55 7.51 -6.31
N GLU A 363 -7.61 8.41 -6.61
CA GLU A 363 -6.75 8.23 -7.77
C GLU A 363 -6.20 6.80 -7.78
N GLN A 364 -6.04 6.23 -8.99
CA GLN A 364 -5.30 4.98 -9.17
C GLN A 364 -4.08 5.01 -8.26
N ILE A 365 -4.01 4.07 -7.31
CA ILE A 365 -2.87 3.83 -6.42
C ILE A 365 -1.62 4.31 -7.13
N SER A 366 -1.03 5.40 -6.65
CA SER A 366 0.29 5.82 -7.06
C SER A 366 1.16 4.58 -6.90
N GLY A 367 1.46 3.94 -8.03
CA GLY A 367 2.06 2.61 -8.02
C GLY A 367 3.28 2.70 -7.14
N MET A 368 3.30 1.91 -6.05
CA MET A 368 4.37 1.74 -5.07
C MET A 368 5.59 2.59 -5.41
N GLY A 369 5.93 3.59 -4.58
CA GLY A 369 7.12 4.41 -4.72
C GLY A 369 8.38 3.57 -5.00
N LEU A 370 8.62 3.29 -6.28
CA LEU A 370 9.83 2.69 -6.80
C LEU A 370 10.77 3.87 -7.00
N THR A 371 11.72 4.00 -6.08
CA THR A 371 12.72 5.06 -6.06
C THR A 371 13.45 5.19 -7.40
N GLY A 372 13.65 6.43 -7.85
CA GLY A 372 14.73 6.83 -8.76
C GLY A 372 14.47 6.71 -10.27
N LEU A 373 14.78 7.80 -11.00
CA LEU A 373 14.84 7.95 -12.47
C LEU A 373 13.53 7.83 -13.29
N PHE A 374 12.50 7.11 -12.85
CA PHE A 374 11.25 6.97 -13.64
C PHE A 374 10.24 8.12 -13.49
N ASN A 375 10.28 8.89 -12.39
CA ASN A 375 9.39 10.06 -12.21
C ASN A 375 9.59 11.17 -13.26
N GLN A 376 10.71 11.16 -13.99
CA GLN A 376 10.95 12.13 -15.06
C GLN A 376 10.18 11.82 -16.36
N VAL A 377 9.56 10.64 -16.48
CA VAL A 377 8.84 10.21 -17.69
C VAL A 377 7.31 10.21 -17.49
N ALA A 378 6.84 10.10 -16.24
CA ALA A 378 5.41 10.17 -15.91
C ALA A 378 5.10 11.47 -15.18
N VAL A 379 4.81 12.54 -15.93
CA VAL A 379 4.19 13.74 -15.37
C VAL A 379 2.72 13.42 -15.12
N VAL A 380 2.36 13.12 -13.88
CA VAL A 380 0.96 13.18 -13.43
C VAL A 380 0.74 14.59 -12.90
N LYS A 381 -0.22 15.29 -13.50
CA LYS A 381 -0.74 16.55 -12.95
C LYS A 381 -1.65 16.20 -11.79
N ASN A 382 -1.29 16.62 -10.58
CA ASN A 382 -2.22 16.65 -9.46
C ASN A 382 -3.26 17.74 -9.74
N GLU A 383 -4.48 17.34 -10.08
CA GLU A 383 -5.66 18.15 -9.88
C GLU A 383 -6.43 17.50 -8.73
N SER A 384 -6.59 18.24 -7.62
CA SER A 384 -7.30 17.80 -6.42
C SER A 384 -8.68 17.24 -6.77
N SER A 385 -8.90 15.94 -6.57
CA SER A 385 -10.23 15.33 -6.69
C SER A 385 -11.02 15.50 -5.38
N ASP A 386 -12.27 15.93 -5.49
CA ASP A 386 -13.22 15.89 -4.36
C ASP A 386 -13.44 14.43 -3.94
N ALA A 387 -12.99 14.06 -2.73
CA ALA A 387 -13.03 12.69 -2.19
C ALA A 387 -14.44 12.14 -1.87
N ASN A 388 -15.51 12.87 -2.21
CA ASN A 388 -16.90 12.42 -2.08
C ASN A 388 -17.62 12.50 -3.42
N VAL A 389 -17.04 11.88 -4.47
CA VAL A 389 -17.72 11.79 -5.77
C VAL A 389 -18.99 10.97 -5.60
N ARG A 390 -20.12 11.65 -5.43
CA ARG A 390 -21.41 10.99 -5.57
C ARG A 390 -21.59 10.56 -7.01
N ILE A 391 -22.05 9.33 -7.16
CA ILE A 391 -22.54 8.87 -8.44
C ILE A 391 -23.79 9.69 -8.73
N GLY A 392 -23.73 10.52 -9.77
CA GLY A 392 -24.85 11.35 -10.20
C GLY A 392 -26.10 10.53 -10.52
N THR A 393 -27.18 11.21 -10.89
CA THR A 393 -28.49 10.59 -11.16
C THR A 393 -28.51 9.55 -12.28
N ASP A 394 -27.39 9.29 -12.94
CA ASP A 394 -27.26 8.43 -14.11
C ASP A 394 -27.30 6.93 -13.77
N ALA A 395 -27.15 6.56 -12.49
CA ALA A 395 -27.25 5.18 -12.00
C ALA A 395 -28.69 4.71 -11.68
N VAL A 396 -29.68 5.20 -12.44
CA VAL A 396 -31.12 5.03 -12.15
C VAL A 396 -31.51 3.56 -11.95
N GLU A 397 -31.04 2.66 -12.81
CA GLU A 397 -31.45 1.25 -12.79
C GLU A 397 -30.97 0.52 -11.53
N LEU A 398 -29.69 0.70 -11.18
CA LEU A 398 -29.10 0.11 -9.98
C LEU A 398 -29.77 0.68 -8.73
N SER A 399 -29.89 2.00 -8.66
CA SER A 399 -30.54 2.71 -7.54
C SER A 399 -31.99 2.24 -7.33
N GLN A 400 -32.78 2.09 -8.40
CA GLN A 400 -34.17 1.58 -8.30
C GLN A 400 -34.24 0.11 -7.89
N THR A 401 -33.30 -0.72 -8.34
CA THR A 401 -33.27 -2.14 -7.97
C THR A 401 -32.94 -2.31 -6.49
N LEU A 402 -31.91 -1.63 -6.01
CA LEU A 402 -31.52 -1.65 -4.61
C LEU A 402 -32.58 -1.00 -3.71
N LEU A 403 -33.25 0.05 -4.18
CA LEU A 403 -34.33 0.70 -3.43
C LEU A 403 -35.48 -0.28 -3.16
N ARG A 404 -35.90 -1.07 -4.15
CA ARG A 404 -36.96 -2.08 -3.97
C ARG A 404 -36.57 -3.15 -2.94
N ILE A 405 -35.30 -3.55 -2.90
CA ILE A 405 -34.80 -4.53 -1.94
C ILE A 405 -34.78 -3.92 -0.54
N TRP A 406 -34.28 -2.69 -0.42
CA TRP A 406 -34.26 -1.96 0.84
C TRP A 406 -35.67 -1.66 1.37
N GLU A 407 -36.64 -1.36 0.50
CA GLU A 407 -38.04 -1.17 0.90
C GLU A 407 -38.65 -2.43 1.55
N ALA A 408 -38.14 -3.62 1.23
CA ALA A 408 -38.54 -4.88 1.85
C ALA A 408 -37.80 -5.18 3.18
N ASP A 409 -36.63 -4.57 3.41
CA ASP A 409 -35.80 -4.72 4.61
C ASP A 409 -35.17 -3.36 4.99
N ARG A 410 -36.00 -2.50 5.61
CA ARG A 410 -35.61 -1.10 5.91
C ARG A 410 -34.53 -0.97 6.98
N ASP A 411 -34.24 -2.03 7.72
CA ASP A 411 -33.21 -2.05 8.76
C ASP A 411 -31.81 -2.32 8.19
N ASN A 412 -31.71 -2.65 6.90
CA ASN A 412 -30.45 -2.92 6.22
C ASN A 412 -29.64 -1.64 5.97
N LEU A 413 -28.71 -1.35 6.89
CA LEU A 413 -27.87 -0.15 6.86
C LEU A 413 -26.93 -0.11 5.64
N LEU A 414 -26.42 -1.26 5.19
CA LEU A 414 -25.52 -1.33 4.03
C LEU A 414 -26.24 -0.89 2.74
N LEU A 415 -27.47 -1.35 2.54
CA LEU A 415 -28.29 -0.91 1.42
C LEU A 415 -28.62 0.58 1.50
N LEU A 416 -28.92 1.07 2.71
CA LEU A 416 -29.19 2.49 2.93
C LEU A 416 -27.96 3.35 2.57
N GLU A 417 -26.76 2.95 3.02
CA GLU A 417 -25.48 3.60 2.69
C GLU A 417 -25.23 3.63 1.18
N ILE A 418 -25.35 2.49 0.51
CA ILE A 418 -25.20 2.38 -0.94
C ILE A 418 -26.19 3.29 -1.68
N LEU A 419 -27.47 3.28 -1.27
CA LEU A 419 -28.49 4.11 -1.92
C LEU A 419 -28.22 5.60 -1.77
N MET A 420 -27.70 6.04 -0.62
CA MET A 420 -27.30 7.45 -0.43
C MET A 420 -26.11 7.82 -1.33
N ARG A 421 -25.12 6.93 -1.51
CA ARG A 421 -24.01 7.12 -2.46
C ARG A 421 -24.46 7.20 -3.92
N LEU A 422 -25.54 6.50 -4.28
CA LEU A 422 -26.22 6.55 -5.58
C LEU A 422 -27.20 7.73 -5.72
N ASP A 423 -27.04 8.76 -4.88
CA ASP A 423 -27.86 9.97 -4.84
C ASP A 423 -29.39 9.73 -4.70
N ASN A 424 -29.80 8.63 -4.06
CA ASN A 424 -31.22 8.29 -3.93
C ASN A 424 -31.92 9.16 -2.85
N SER A 425 -32.77 10.09 -3.27
CA SER A 425 -33.44 11.03 -2.36
C SER A 425 -34.34 10.35 -1.31
N LYS A 426 -35.00 9.23 -1.64
CA LYS A 426 -35.86 8.53 -0.66
C LYS A 426 -35.04 7.89 0.46
N ALA A 427 -33.88 7.32 0.13
CA ALA A 427 -32.96 6.76 1.10
C ALA A 427 -32.41 7.85 2.03
N LEU A 428 -31.99 8.98 1.45
CA LEU A 428 -31.53 10.15 2.20
C LEU A 428 -32.62 10.69 3.15
N GLU A 429 -33.84 10.92 2.64
CA GLU A 429 -34.96 11.40 3.45
C GLU A 429 -35.27 10.44 4.61
N HIS A 430 -35.18 9.13 4.37
CA HIS A 430 -35.37 8.13 5.42
C HIS A 430 -34.26 8.16 6.46
N ALA A 431 -32.99 8.24 6.05
CA ALA A 431 -31.86 8.34 6.94
C ALA A 431 -31.95 9.62 7.81
N LEU A 432 -32.29 10.76 7.23
CA LEU A 432 -32.54 12.00 7.95
C LEU A 432 -33.71 11.89 8.94
N ALA A 433 -34.80 11.23 8.55
CA ALA A 433 -35.94 11.00 9.43
C ALA A 433 -35.57 10.09 10.62
N LEU A 434 -34.77 9.06 10.41
CA LEU A 434 -34.27 8.18 11.47
C LEU A 434 -33.29 8.92 12.40
N ALA A 435 -32.36 9.69 11.85
CA ALA A 435 -31.42 10.51 12.62
C ALA A 435 -32.16 11.49 13.54
N ASN A 436 -33.29 12.06 13.07
CA ASN A 436 -34.11 13.00 13.84
C ASN A 436 -35.19 12.33 14.72
N ASN A 437 -35.33 11.00 14.69
CA ASN A 437 -36.36 10.31 15.45
C ASN A 437 -35.97 10.15 16.92
N LYS A 438 -36.42 11.07 17.79
CA LYS A 438 -36.17 11.02 19.24
C LYS A 438 -36.70 9.77 19.96
N LYS A 439 -37.54 8.96 19.32
CA LYS A 439 -38.00 7.67 19.87
C LYS A 439 -37.08 6.51 19.54
N ALA A 440 -36.18 6.66 18.56
CA ALA A 440 -35.20 5.64 18.22
C ALA A 440 -34.05 5.63 19.24
N ALA A 441 -33.42 4.46 19.40
CA ALA A 441 -32.26 4.31 20.28
C ALA A 441 -31.10 5.21 19.81
N SER A 442 -30.40 5.83 20.76
CA SER A 442 -29.28 6.74 20.48
C SER A 442 -28.18 6.06 19.67
N GLU A 443 -27.87 4.79 19.94
CA GLU A 443 -26.90 3.99 19.20
C GLU A 443 -27.28 3.88 17.73
N LYS A 444 -28.56 3.60 17.45
CA LYS A 444 -29.04 3.47 16.08
C LYS A 444 -28.97 4.80 15.31
N ARG A 445 -29.25 5.92 16.00
CA ARG A 445 -29.16 7.26 15.41
C ARG A 445 -27.71 7.63 15.10
N VAL A 446 -26.77 7.25 15.96
CA VAL A 446 -25.32 7.43 15.72
C VAL A 446 -24.84 6.62 14.51
N GLU A 447 -25.30 5.36 14.35
CA GLU A 447 -25.00 4.57 13.15
C GLU A 447 -25.49 5.25 11.87
N ILE A 448 -26.71 5.80 11.88
CA ILE A 448 -27.29 6.49 10.72
C ILE A 448 -26.52 7.79 10.43
N LEU A 449 -26.13 8.54 11.45
CA LEU A 449 -25.29 9.74 11.28
C LEU A 449 -23.91 9.39 10.68
N ALA A 450 -23.31 8.27 11.08
CA ALA A 450 -22.07 7.79 10.46
C ALA A 450 -22.28 7.41 8.98
N ALA A 451 -23.42 6.80 8.63
CA ALA A 451 -23.73 6.51 7.23
C ALA A 451 -23.99 7.79 6.40
N LEU A 452 -24.62 8.81 6.98
CA LEU A 452 -24.82 10.11 6.35
C LEU A 452 -23.50 10.85 6.10
N GLU A 453 -22.58 10.82 7.06
CA GLU A 453 -21.22 11.35 6.93
C GLU A 453 -20.46 10.68 5.78
N GLN A 454 -20.52 9.35 5.69
CA GLN A 454 -19.85 8.59 4.62
C GLN A 454 -20.47 8.81 3.25
N ALA A 455 -21.76 9.16 3.16
CA ALA A 455 -22.43 9.46 1.90
C ALA A 455 -22.05 10.83 1.33
N GLY A 456 -21.47 11.71 2.16
CA GLY A 456 -20.95 12.99 1.72
C GLY A 456 -22.02 13.97 1.23
N ASP A 457 -23.23 13.99 1.84
CA ASP A 457 -24.36 14.74 1.31
C ASP A 457 -24.64 16.13 1.88
N GLU A 458 -24.32 17.21 1.16
CA GLU A 458 -24.60 18.59 1.59
C GLU A 458 -26.09 18.86 1.94
N ARG A 459 -27.04 18.14 1.33
CA ARG A 459 -28.47 18.26 1.66
C ARG A 459 -28.77 17.90 3.13
N VAL A 460 -27.86 17.20 3.82
CA VAL A 460 -28.02 16.86 5.24
C VAL A 460 -27.84 18.07 6.15
N VAL A 461 -27.06 19.07 5.74
CA VAL A 461 -26.58 20.17 6.60
C VAL A 461 -27.74 20.88 7.29
N ALA A 462 -28.79 21.26 6.54
CA ALA A 462 -29.94 21.99 7.09
C ALA A 462 -30.68 21.19 8.19
N THR A 463 -30.82 19.87 8.01
CA THR A 463 -31.48 19.01 9.00
C THR A 463 -30.59 18.79 10.21
N LEU A 464 -29.29 18.57 10.01
CA LEU A 464 -28.34 18.37 11.11
C LEU A 464 -28.18 19.63 11.96
N LEU A 465 -28.17 20.82 11.36
CA LEU A 465 -28.18 22.09 12.11
C LEU A 465 -29.41 22.23 13.01
N THR A 466 -30.57 21.75 12.55
CA THR A 466 -31.79 21.74 13.37
C THR A 466 -31.67 20.74 14.54
N LEU A 467 -31.05 19.59 14.29
CA LEU A 467 -30.89 18.53 15.29
C LEU A 467 -29.96 18.98 16.43
N VAL A 468 -28.82 19.61 16.12
CA VAL A 468 -27.86 20.13 17.13
C VAL A 468 -28.46 21.23 18.00
N LYS A 469 -29.37 22.05 17.44
CA LYS A 469 -30.09 23.10 18.21
C LYS A 469 -31.16 22.53 19.14
N SER A 470 -31.50 21.25 19.03
CA SER A 470 -32.51 20.62 19.87
C SER A 470 -31.88 19.94 21.09
N GLU A 471 -32.57 19.93 22.24
CA GLU A 471 -32.16 19.12 23.39
C GLU A 471 -32.25 17.62 23.02
N ASP A 472 -31.10 16.96 22.90
CA ASP A 472 -30.97 15.55 22.50
C ASP A 472 -29.86 14.85 23.31
N ALA A 473 -29.74 13.53 23.15
CA ALA A 473 -28.74 12.73 23.85
C ALA A 473 -27.31 13.09 23.40
N GLU A 474 -26.39 13.21 24.35
CA GLU A 474 -24.99 13.61 24.14
C GLU A 474 -24.27 12.86 22.99
N PRO A 475 -24.39 11.51 22.85
CA PRO A 475 -23.72 10.79 21.75
C PRO A 475 -24.22 11.18 20.36
N VAL A 476 -25.52 11.51 20.26
CA VAL A 476 -26.15 11.92 18.99
C VAL A 476 -25.70 13.34 18.63
N VAL A 477 -25.68 14.25 19.62
CA VAL A 477 -25.22 15.63 19.39
C VAL A 477 -23.75 15.65 18.97
N LYS A 478 -22.89 14.90 19.68
CA LYS A 478 -21.47 14.76 19.35
C LYS A 478 -21.28 14.27 17.92
N LYS A 479 -21.93 13.15 17.55
CA LYS A 479 -21.79 12.61 16.19
C LYS A 479 -22.33 13.58 15.14
N THR A 480 -23.40 14.31 15.44
CA THR A 480 -23.94 15.31 14.52
C THR A 480 -22.97 16.46 14.28
N LEU A 481 -22.28 16.92 15.33
CA LEU A 481 -21.21 17.91 15.22
C LEU A 481 -20.04 17.40 14.37
N ASP A 482 -19.65 16.13 14.52
CA ASP A 482 -18.61 15.51 13.69
C ASP A 482 -18.99 15.53 12.20
N VAL A 483 -20.25 15.16 11.87
CA VAL A 483 -20.74 15.20 10.47
C VAL A 483 -20.77 16.62 9.92
N LEU A 484 -21.22 17.60 10.72
CA LEU A 484 -21.23 19.01 10.31
C LEU A 484 -19.82 19.57 10.12
N ALA A 485 -18.85 19.13 10.92
CA ALA A 485 -17.45 19.52 10.78
C ALA A 485 -16.83 19.00 9.47
N ARG A 486 -17.26 17.83 8.98
CA ARG A 486 -16.86 17.29 7.67
C ARG A 486 -17.50 18.08 6.51
N HIS A 487 -18.76 18.50 6.67
CA HIS A 487 -19.52 19.28 5.68
C HIS A 487 -19.50 20.79 6.00
N TYR A 488 -18.31 21.32 6.24
CA TYR A 488 -18.19 22.70 6.68
C TYR A 488 -18.59 23.69 5.58
N THR A 489 -19.52 24.59 5.91
CA THR A 489 -19.93 25.73 5.08
C THR A 489 -20.01 26.99 5.94
N ALA A 490 -20.08 28.18 5.32
CA ALA A 490 -20.27 29.44 6.04
C ALA A 490 -21.51 29.41 6.97
N ASP A 491 -22.60 28.75 6.53
CA ASP A 491 -23.82 28.59 7.33
C ASP A 491 -23.61 27.67 8.54
N VAL A 492 -22.81 26.60 8.38
CA VAL A 492 -22.41 25.74 9.50
C VAL A 492 -21.58 26.54 10.51
N GLY A 493 -20.60 27.31 10.03
CA GLY A 493 -19.78 28.15 10.89
C GLY A 493 -20.60 29.15 11.71
N ALA A 494 -21.57 29.83 11.08
CA ALA A 494 -22.47 30.76 11.76
C ALA A 494 -23.33 30.06 12.83
N ALA A 495 -23.87 28.88 12.52
CA ALA A 495 -24.69 28.12 13.47
C ALA A 495 -23.87 27.59 14.65
N LEU A 496 -22.63 27.13 14.42
CA LEU A 496 -21.70 26.70 15.47
C LEU A 496 -21.32 27.86 16.40
N LEU A 497 -21.11 29.06 15.86
CA LEU A 497 -20.88 30.27 16.67
C LEU A 497 -22.08 30.62 17.56
N GLU A 498 -23.29 30.55 17.02
CA GLU A 498 -24.53 30.78 17.78
C GLU A 498 -24.69 29.75 18.92
N LEU A 499 -24.43 28.47 18.63
CA LEU A 499 -24.43 27.38 19.60
C LEU A 499 -23.37 27.57 20.69
N TYR A 500 -22.17 28.06 20.35
CA TYR A 500 -21.13 28.34 21.33
C TYR A 500 -21.53 29.48 22.30
N GLN A 501 -22.19 30.51 21.79
CA GLN A 501 -22.65 31.64 22.62
C GLN A 501 -23.72 31.19 23.62
N HIS A 502 -24.71 30.42 23.18
CA HIS A 502 -25.94 30.14 23.94
C HIS A 502 -26.06 28.71 24.50
N GLY A 503 -25.17 27.79 24.14
CA GLY A 503 -25.24 26.37 24.52
C GLY A 503 -24.72 26.02 25.92
N ASP A 504 -24.96 24.78 26.34
CA ASP A 504 -24.47 24.21 27.61
C ASP A 504 -22.92 24.12 27.63
N PRO A 505 -22.26 24.39 28.78
CA PRO A 505 -20.81 24.21 28.97
C PRO A 505 -20.18 22.94 28.36
N ALA A 506 -20.85 21.78 28.43
CA ALA A 506 -20.30 20.53 27.87
C ALA A 506 -20.20 20.57 26.33
N LEU A 507 -21.20 21.18 25.68
CA LEU A 507 -21.26 21.34 24.23
C LEU A 507 -20.26 22.39 23.73
N LYS A 508 -20.05 23.47 24.52
CA LYS A 508 -19.14 24.55 24.17
C LYS A 508 -17.71 24.07 23.91
N SER A 509 -17.22 23.09 24.66
CA SER A 509 -15.85 22.57 24.45
C SER A 509 -15.70 21.83 23.12
N GLN A 510 -16.72 21.09 22.68
CA GLN A 510 -16.67 20.35 21.41
C GLN A 510 -16.79 21.31 20.22
N VAL A 511 -17.77 22.22 20.28
CA VAL A 511 -17.99 23.24 19.26
C VAL A 511 -16.77 24.15 19.11
N LEU A 512 -16.14 24.54 20.22
CA LEU A 512 -14.92 25.36 20.18
C LEU A 512 -13.80 24.66 19.41
N GLY A 513 -13.61 23.35 19.59
CA GLY A 513 -12.62 22.57 18.84
C GLY A 513 -12.84 22.61 17.33
N ILE A 514 -14.10 22.57 16.88
CA ILE A 514 -14.46 22.67 15.46
C ILE A 514 -14.23 24.10 14.95
N LEU A 515 -14.63 25.12 15.71
CA LEU A 515 -14.48 26.54 15.33
C LEU A 515 -13.00 26.95 15.18
N ILE A 516 -12.11 26.46 16.05
CA ILE A 516 -10.68 26.77 15.97
C ILE A 516 -9.93 25.93 14.93
N ALA A 517 -10.54 24.86 14.42
CA ALA A 517 -9.94 24.02 13.39
C ALA A 517 -10.07 24.62 11.99
N HIS A 518 -10.93 25.63 11.78
CA HIS A 518 -11.11 26.30 10.50
C HIS A 518 -10.74 27.80 10.58
N PRO A 519 -10.01 28.35 9.59
CA PRO A 519 -9.56 29.76 9.62
C PRO A 519 -10.70 30.79 9.71
N GLU A 520 -11.79 30.61 8.96
CA GLU A 520 -12.88 31.60 8.89
C GLU A 520 -13.67 31.72 10.20
N THR A 521 -13.95 30.60 10.85
CA THR A 521 -14.64 30.59 12.16
C THR A 521 -13.72 30.99 13.28
N THR A 522 -12.43 30.65 13.21
CA THR A 522 -11.39 31.19 14.10
C THR A 522 -11.44 32.72 14.09
N LEU A 523 -11.38 33.32 12.90
CA LEU A 523 -11.41 34.77 12.76
C LEU A 523 -12.70 35.38 13.31
N SER A 524 -13.84 34.77 13.01
CA SER A 524 -15.16 35.21 13.50
C SER A 524 -15.26 35.12 15.04
N LEU A 525 -14.74 34.05 15.63
CA LEU A 525 -14.66 33.86 17.08
C LEU A 525 -13.78 34.92 17.74
N LEU A 526 -12.60 35.21 17.17
CA LEU A 526 -11.70 36.24 17.69
C LEU A 526 -12.28 37.65 17.55
N LYS A 527 -13.04 37.94 16.49
CA LYS A 527 -13.78 39.20 16.34
C LYS A 527 -14.84 39.40 17.43
N LEU A 528 -15.50 38.33 17.89
CA LEU A 528 -16.41 38.40 19.03
C LEU A 528 -15.70 38.68 20.36
N VAL A 529 -14.47 38.18 20.52
CA VAL A 529 -13.62 38.56 21.67
C VAL A 529 -13.21 40.03 21.57
N ASP A 530 -12.84 40.51 20.38
CA ASP A 530 -12.49 41.91 20.16
C ASP A 530 -13.64 42.88 20.46
N GLN A 531 -14.86 42.47 20.11
CA GLN A 531 -16.10 43.19 20.41
C GLN A 531 -16.57 43.03 21.86
N GLN A 532 -15.83 42.31 22.72
CA GLN A 532 -16.16 42.02 24.12
C GLN A 532 -17.48 41.24 24.31
N VAL A 533 -17.96 40.56 23.26
CA VAL A 533 -19.10 39.64 23.34
C VAL A 533 -18.69 38.34 24.05
N LEU A 534 -17.45 37.90 23.83
CA LEU A 534 -16.85 36.75 24.50
C LEU A 534 -15.64 37.17 25.34
N PRO A 535 -15.41 36.59 26.53
CA PRO A 535 -14.23 36.89 27.32
C PRO A 535 -12.98 36.27 26.69
N ASN A 536 -11.80 36.87 26.86
CA ASN A 536 -10.54 36.29 26.37
C ASN A 536 -10.12 34.99 27.09
N SER A 537 -10.80 34.62 28.19
CA SER A 537 -10.58 33.35 28.91
C SER A 537 -11.13 32.11 28.20
N ILE A 538 -11.75 32.26 27.02
CA ILE A 538 -12.36 31.14 26.28
C ILE A 538 -11.34 30.18 25.65
N LEU A 539 -10.12 30.65 25.38
CA LEU A 539 -9.06 29.87 24.71
C LEU A 539 -7.94 29.55 25.69
N SER A 540 -7.48 28.31 25.67
CA SER A 540 -6.27 27.91 26.37
C SER A 540 -5.01 28.33 25.60
N THR A 541 -3.86 28.35 26.27
CA THR A 541 -2.56 28.62 25.63
C THR A 541 -2.25 27.67 24.47
N GLU A 542 -2.64 26.40 24.58
CA GLU A 542 -2.40 25.43 23.50
C GLU A 542 -3.31 25.69 22.29
N GLN A 543 -4.59 26.00 22.53
CA GLN A 543 -5.50 26.38 21.45
C GLN A 543 -5.02 27.64 20.74
N LEU A 544 -4.49 28.63 21.48
CA LEU A 544 -3.90 29.83 20.90
C LEU A 544 -2.65 29.54 20.04
N ARG A 545 -1.84 28.54 20.41
CA ARG A 545 -0.73 28.08 19.58
C ARG A 545 -1.21 27.39 18.31
N GLN A 546 -2.29 26.59 18.40
CA GLN A 546 -2.93 26.00 17.24
C GLN A 546 -3.40 27.09 16.26
N LEU A 547 -3.93 28.21 16.74
CA LEU A 547 -4.37 29.31 15.87
C LEU A 547 -3.25 29.90 15.00
N ALA A 548 -2.00 29.89 15.49
CA ALA A 548 -0.85 30.37 14.73
C ALA A 548 -0.53 29.49 13.51
N LEU A 549 -0.95 28.22 13.52
CA LEU A 549 -0.76 27.28 12.41
C LEU A 549 -1.69 27.55 11.23
N HIS A 550 -2.70 28.41 11.38
CA HIS A 550 -3.54 28.86 10.25
C HIS A 550 -2.83 29.85 9.32
N GLU A 551 -1.63 30.31 9.69
CA GLU A 551 -0.81 31.28 8.94
C GLU A 551 -1.55 32.57 8.53
N ASN A 552 -2.59 32.94 9.28
CA ASN A 552 -3.44 34.10 8.98
C ASN A 552 -2.99 35.34 9.77
N GLU A 553 -2.61 36.42 9.07
CA GLU A 553 -2.12 37.65 9.71
C GLU A 553 -3.15 38.31 10.63
N GLU A 554 -4.44 38.35 10.23
CA GLU A 554 -5.50 38.99 11.02
C GLU A 554 -5.78 38.21 12.32
N VAL A 555 -5.74 36.87 12.25
CA VAL A 555 -5.81 35.99 13.43
C VAL A 555 -4.63 36.28 14.36
N ASN A 556 -3.40 36.35 13.82
CA ASN A 556 -2.19 36.63 14.60
C ASN A 556 -2.19 38.01 15.26
N ASP A 557 -2.76 39.03 14.61
CA ASP A 557 -2.90 40.37 15.16
C ASP A 557 -3.93 40.43 16.30
N LEU A 558 -5.09 39.76 16.14
CA LEU A 558 -6.11 39.66 17.18
C LEU A 558 -5.61 38.87 18.40
N VAL A 559 -4.88 37.79 18.17
CA VAL A 559 -4.23 37.01 19.25
C VAL A 559 -3.25 37.90 20.02
N ARG A 560 -2.37 38.63 19.32
CA ARG A 560 -1.41 39.56 19.96
C ARG A 560 -2.10 40.67 20.75
N LYS A 561 -3.22 41.21 20.24
CA LYS A 561 -3.99 42.28 20.88
C LYS A 561 -4.57 41.88 22.24
N HIS A 562 -5.09 40.66 22.36
CA HIS A 562 -5.86 40.22 23.54
C HIS A 562 -5.11 39.28 24.49
N TRP A 563 -4.09 38.58 23.99
CA TRP A 563 -3.30 37.60 24.76
C TRP A 563 -1.79 37.86 24.76
N GLY A 564 -1.29 38.84 23.99
CA GLY A 564 0.13 39.17 23.90
C GLY A 564 0.93 38.19 23.02
N SER A 565 2.26 38.13 23.23
CA SER A 565 3.11 37.16 22.50
C SER A 565 2.97 35.77 23.10
N ILE A 566 2.57 34.81 22.28
CA ILE A 566 2.35 33.39 22.66
C ILE A 566 3.51 32.49 22.18
N GLN A 567 4.53 33.09 21.54
CA GLN A 567 5.72 32.37 21.10
C GLN A 567 6.48 31.76 22.29
N ALA A 568 7.06 30.59 22.05
CA ALA A 568 8.03 29.96 22.93
C ALA A 568 9.17 30.93 23.26
N GLY A 569 9.69 30.87 24.48
CA GLY A 569 10.88 31.67 24.86
C GLY A 569 12.07 31.31 23.96
N THR A 570 12.99 32.26 23.75
CA THR A 570 14.18 31.98 22.91
C THR A 570 15.05 30.89 23.54
N ALA A 571 15.90 30.23 22.74
CA ALA A 571 16.84 29.23 23.26
C ALA A 571 17.71 29.81 24.40
N GLU A 572 18.10 31.08 24.30
CA GLU A 572 18.85 31.79 25.34
C GLU A 572 18.03 32.00 26.62
N GLU A 573 16.75 32.36 26.52
CA GLU A 573 15.85 32.53 27.66
C GLU A 573 15.61 31.20 28.38
N LYS A 574 15.39 30.12 27.62
CA LYS A 574 15.21 28.76 28.14
C LYS A 574 16.48 28.25 28.83
N LEU A 575 17.65 28.46 28.23
CA LEU A 575 18.94 28.13 28.84
C LEU A 575 19.23 28.94 30.11
N ALA A 576 18.87 30.23 30.13
CA ALA A 576 19.00 31.07 31.31
C ALA A 576 18.10 30.54 32.45
N GLU A 577 16.88 30.14 32.14
CA GLU A 577 15.93 29.58 33.10
C GLU A 577 16.40 28.22 33.64
N ILE A 578 16.91 27.32 32.79
CA ILE A 578 17.52 26.05 33.22
C ILE A 578 18.66 26.32 34.22
N ARG A 579 19.56 27.27 33.91
CA ARG A 579 20.66 27.63 34.81
C ARG A 579 20.18 28.24 36.12
N ARG A 580 19.14 29.06 36.08
CA ARG A 580 18.54 29.68 37.26
C ARG A 580 17.98 28.61 38.19
N ILE A 581 17.14 27.71 37.67
CA ILE A 581 16.53 26.63 38.46
C ILE A 581 17.58 25.65 38.97
N MET A 582 18.60 25.31 38.16
CA MET A 582 19.72 24.49 38.62
C MET A 582 20.46 25.09 39.82
N ASN A 583 20.58 26.42 39.89
CA ASN A 583 21.18 27.08 41.04
C ASN A 583 20.25 27.02 42.26
N ASP A 584 18.95 27.19 42.08
CA ASP A 584 17.96 27.06 43.16
C ASP A 584 17.93 25.64 43.75
N LEU A 585 18.00 24.61 42.89
CA LEU A 585 18.03 23.20 43.31
C LEU A 585 19.31 22.80 44.08
N ARG A 586 20.36 23.63 44.07
CA ARG A 586 21.54 23.44 44.93
C ARG A 586 21.31 23.94 46.36
N ALA A 587 20.30 24.78 46.58
CA ALA A 587 20.07 25.43 47.86
C ALA A 587 19.22 24.59 48.83
N ALA A 588 18.45 23.60 48.34
CA ALA A 588 17.63 22.72 49.16
C ALA A 588 17.33 21.38 48.45
N GLU A 589 17.05 20.34 49.24
CA GLU A 589 16.55 19.06 48.73
C GLU A 589 15.03 19.11 48.52
N GLY A 590 14.52 18.35 47.53
CA GLY A 590 13.09 18.25 47.24
C GLY A 590 12.36 17.24 48.12
N ASN A 591 11.04 17.42 48.30
CA ASN A 591 10.16 16.48 48.99
C ASN A 591 9.42 15.57 47.99
N ALA A 592 9.64 14.25 48.09
CA ALA A 592 9.04 13.27 47.18
C ALA A 592 7.50 13.14 47.31
N GLU A 593 6.95 13.32 48.51
CA GLU A 593 5.49 13.26 48.71
C GLU A 593 4.79 14.46 48.08
N GLU A 594 5.35 15.66 48.27
CA GLU A 594 4.85 16.89 47.62
C GLU A 594 5.03 16.83 46.10
N GLY A 595 6.18 16.31 45.63
CA GLY A 595 6.44 16.07 44.21
C GLY A 595 5.44 15.13 43.57
N LYS A 596 4.98 14.08 44.29
CA LYS A 596 3.94 13.17 43.80
C LYS A 596 2.60 13.90 43.56
N ALA A 597 2.24 14.86 44.40
CA ALA A 597 1.02 15.66 44.22
C ALA A 597 1.10 16.56 42.97
N ILE A 598 2.27 17.17 42.72
CA ILE A 598 2.51 17.99 41.53
C ILE A 598 2.46 17.14 40.27
N PHE A 599 3.13 15.97 40.27
CA PHE A 599 3.08 15.02 39.16
C PHE A 599 1.64 14.67 38.78
N LYS A 600 0.80 14.33 39.77
CA LYS A 600 -0.62 13.99 39.53
C LYS A 600 -1.41 15.13 38.89
N LYS A 601 -1.10 16.38 39.24
CA LYS A 601 -1.83 17.55 38.77
C LYS A 601 -1.42 17.98 37.35
N VAL A 602 -0.14 17.83 37.00
CA VAL A 602 0.45 18.42 35.79
C VAL A 602 0.89 17.35 34.79
N CYS A 603 1.69 16.38 35.23
CA CYS A 603 2.36 15.44 34.33
C CYS A 603 1.55 14.18 34.04
N ALA A 604 0.70 13.74 34.98
CA ALA A 604 -0.06 12.48 34.87
C ALA A 604 -1.11 12.49 33.74
N ASN A 605 -1.46 13.68 33.23
CA ASN A 605 -2.35 13.83 32.08
C ASN A 605 -1.77 13.21 30.81
N CYS A 606 -0.44 13.21 30.67
CA CYS A 606 0.24 12.70 29.48
C CYS A 606 1.17 11.53 29.80
N HIS A 607 1.78 11.48 30.99
CA HIS A 607 2.81 10.52 31.35
C HIS A 607 2.36 9.51 32.40
N LYS A 608 2.85 8.28 32.27
CA LYS A 608 2.71 7.24 33.28
C LYS A 608 3.92 7.23 34.23
N LEU A 609 3.67 7.01 35.51
CA LEU A 609 4.69 6.79 36.53
C LEU A 609 4.20 5.74 37.54
N PHE A 610 4.91 4.61 37.63
CA PHE A 610 4.54 3.46 38.46
C PHE A 610 3.10 2.97 38.25
N GLY A 611 2.61 3.03 37.01
CA GLY A 611 1.25 2.62 36.65
C GLY A 611 0.17 3.69 36.85
N GLU A 612 0.49 4.85 37.42
CA GLU A 612 -0.43 5.99 37.56
C GLU A 612 -0.22 7.00 36.40
N GLY A 613 -1.29 7.44 35.72
CA GLY A 613 -1.26 8.41 34.61
C GLY A 613 -1.65 7.82 33.24
N ASN A 614 -1.53 8.62 32.18
CA ASN A 614 -1.91 8.27 30.81
C ASN A 614 -0.70 7.90 29.93
N GLU A 615 -0.96 7.45 28.69
CA GLU A 615 0.04 6.99 27.72
C GLU A 615 0.04 7.87 26.45
N VAL A 616 0.08 9.19 26.63
CA VAL A 616 0.27 10.15 25.51
C VAL A 616 1.77 10.39 25.30
N GLY A 617 2.50 10.65 26.38
CA GLY A 617 3.95 10.77 26.42
C GLY A 617 4.64 9.52 26.97
N PRO A 618 5.98 9.50 27.01
CA PRO A 618 6.76 8.37 27.50
C PRO A 618 6.45 7.98 28.95
N ASP A 619 6.51 6.67 29.23
CA ASP A 619 6.44 6.14 30.60
C ASP A 619 7.70 6.52 31.40
N LEU A 620 7.50 7.42 32.37
CA LEU A 620 8.57 7.97 33.21
C LEU A 620 9.08 6.96 34.26
N THR A 621 8.43 5.80 34.39
CA THR A 621 8.90 4.68 35.22
C THR A 621 10.24 4.12 34.73
N ARG A 622 10.52 4.25 33.43
CA ARG A 622 11.77 3.77 32.80
C ARG A 622 12.62 4.88 32.19
N ALA A 623 12.16 6.13 32.26
CA ALA A 623 12.92 7.29 31.82
C ALA A 623 14.14 7.55 32.71
N ASN A 624 15.11 8.33 32.19
CA ASN A 624 16.34 8.73 32.90
C ASN A 624 16.08 9.79 33.99
N ARG A 625 15.09 9.55 34.86
CA ARG A 625 14.61 10.49 35.88
C ARG A 625 15.61 10.79 37.00
N HIS A 626 16.73 10.05 37.05
CA HIS A 626 17.82 10.30 37.99
C HIS A 626 18.79 11.39 37.50
N ASP A 627 18.72 11.76 36.22
CA ASP A 627 19.50 12.86 35.65
C ASP A 627 18.69 14.16 35.75
N GLN A 628 19.09 15.03 36.68
CA GLN A 628 18.43 16.32 36.91
C GLN A 628 18.53 17.25 35.70
N LEU A 629 19.64 17.26 34.97
CA LEU A 629 19.82 18.15 33.82
C LEU A 629 18.93 17.70 32.66
N PHE A 630 18.86 16.39 32.42
CA PHE A 630 17.93 15.81 31.46
C PHE A 630 16.48 16.20 31.79
N MET A 631 16.03 15.98 33.02
CA MET A 631 14.65 16.30 33.43
C MET A 631 14.34 17.80 33.32
N LEU A 632 15.25 18.68 33.75
CA LEU A 632 15.07 20.13 33.64
C LEU A 632 15.00 20.60 32.19
N THR A 633 15.88 20.07 31.34
CA THR A 633 15.89 20.41 29.92
C THR A 633 14.60 19.98 29.25
N SER A 634 14.12 18.76 29.53
CA SER A 634 12.84 18.28 28.97
C SER A 634 11.61 19.04 29.50
N ILE A 635 11.65 19.62 30.71
CA ILE A 635 10.53 20.39 31.27
C ILE A 635 10.52 21.84 30.77
N VAL A 636 11.70 22.47 30.65
CA VAL A 636 11.82 23.88 30.25
C VAL A 636 11.82 24.02 28.72
N ASP A 637 12.43 23.08 28.00
CA ASP A 637 12.52 23.07 26.55
C ASP A 637 12.15 21.69 25.95
N PRO A 638 10.86 21.31 26.01
CA PRO A 638 10.41 20.00 25.55
C PRO A 638 10.62 19.74 24.06
N SER A 639 10.82 20.79 23.25
CA SER A 639 11.03 20.70 21.80
C SER A 639 12.48 20.46 21.39
N VAL A 640 13.46 20.56 22.32
CA VAL A 640 14.89 20.44 21.97
C VAL A 640 15.27 19.02 21.52
N GLN A 641 14.55 18.01 22.00
CA GLN A 641 14.77 16.62 21.65
C GLN A 641 13.46 15.84 21.76
N ILE A 642 12.87 15.54 20.60
CA ILE A 642 11.63 14.76 20.49
C ILE A 642 11.99 13.40 19.87
N ARG A 643 11.56 12.31 20.49
CA ARG A 643 11.73 10.98 19.88
C ARG A 643 10.70 10.79 18.76
N LYS A 644 11.05 10.01 17.74
CA LYS A 644 10.22 9.83 16.55
C LYS A 644 8.79 9.37 16.88
N GLU A 645 8.66 8.48 17.86
CA GLU A 645 7.37 7.95 18.34
C GLU A 645 6.49 8.98 19.09
N TYR A 646 7.01 10.15 19.42
CA TYR A 646 6.30 11.25 20.09
C TYR A 646 6.35 12.56 19.28
N LEU A 647 6.66 12.49 17.98
CA LEU A 647 6.57 13.65 17.11
C LEU A 647 5.12 14.12 17.01
N ARG A 648 4.94 15.43 17.20
CA ARG A 648 3.68 16.12 16.89
C ARG A 648 3.54 16.21 15.38
N TYR A 649 2.38 15.87 14.87
CA TYR A 649 2.01 16.07 13.48
C TYR A 649 0.96 17.16 13.37
N VAL A 650 1.08 17.98 12.33
CA VAL A 650 0.06 18.91 11.86
C VAL A 650 -0.52 18.32 10.59
N LEU A 651 -1.83 18.15 10.58
CA LEU A 651 -2.59 17.59 9.47
C LEU A 651 -3.59 18.64 8.99
N VAL A 652 -3.54 18.98 7.71
CA VAL A 652 -4.52 19.83 7.05
C VAL A 652 -5.37 18.95 6.15
N THR A 653 -6.70 19.02 6.30
CA THR A 653 -7.60 18.31 5.41
C THR A 653 -7.89 19.10 4.14
N THR A 654 -8.34 18.41 3.09
CA THR A 654 -8.81 19.04 1.84
C THR A 654 -9.95 20.05 2.06
N GLY A 655 -10.73 19.88 3.13
CA GLY A 655 -11.75 20.83 3.61
C GLY A 655 -11.21 22.00 4.44
N GLY A 656 -9.89 22.18 4.51
CA GLY A 656 -9.22 23.24 5.28
C GLY A 656 -9.32 23.08 6.80
N ARG A 657 -9.60 21.86 7.30
CA ARG A 657 -9.63 21.56 8.73
C ARG A 657 -8.21 21.27 9.20
N LEU A 658 -7.78 21.97 10.25
CA LEU A 658 -6.50 21.75 10.89
C LEU A 658 -6.65 20.80 12.09
N ALA A 659 -5.89 19.70 12.09
CA ALA A 659 -5.79 18.73 13.17
C ALA A 659 -4.34 18.61 13.65
N VAL A 660 -4.17 18.42 14.95
CA VAL A 660 -2.85 18.32 15.57
C VAL A 660 -2.85 17.18 16.58
N GLY A 661 -1.81 16.36 16.57
CA GLY A 661 -1.61 15.31 17.57
C GLY A 661 -0.41 14.43 17.29
N LEU A 662 -0.23 13.38 18.09
CA LEU A 662 0.77 12.34 17.85
C LEU A 662 0.25 11.35 16.82
N LEU A 663 1.07 10.98 15.84
CA LEU A 663 0.71 9.95 14.87
C LEU A 663 0.71 8.57 15.53
N VAL A 664 -0.47 7.97 15.67
CA VAL A 664 -0.66 6.64 16.29
C VAL A 664 -0.72 5.55 15.23
N GLU A 665 -1.39 5.84 14.13
CA GLU A 665 -1.66 4.88 13.07
C GLU A 665 -1.77 5.62 11.73
N GLU A 666 -1.11 5.11 10.71
CA GLU A 666 -1.20 5.55 9.33
C GLU A 666 -1.37 4.30 8.47
N THR A 667 -2.52 4.18 7.82
CA THR A 667 -2.84 3.12 6.88
C THR A 667 -3.28 3.72 5.56
N ASP A 668 -3.37 2.90 4.52
CA ASP A 668 -3.89 3.31 3.21
C ASP A 668 -5.32 3.89 3.29
N SER A 669 -6.07 3.61 4.36
CA SER A 669 -7.46 4.08 4.52
C SER A 669 -7.62 5.25 5.50
N GLN A 670 -6.74 5.41 6.48
CA GLN A 670 -6.89 6.43 7.53
C GLN A 670 -5.58 6.84 8.20
N VAL A 671 -5.54 8.08 8.67
CA VAL A 671 -4.56 8.63 9.60
C VAL A 671 -5.23 8.86 10.95
N THR A 672 -4.63 8.33 12.02
CA THR A 672 -5.11 8.55 13.40
C THR A 672 -4.09 9.34 14.19
N LEU A 673 -4.50 10.53 14.62
CA LEU A 673 -3.76 11.37 15.56
C LEU A 673 -4.29 11.21 16.99
N LEU A 674 -3.43 11.37 17.98
CA LEU A 674 -3.80 11.46 19.40
C LEU A 674 -3.54 12.88 19.91
N ASP A 675 -4.60 13.56 20.33
CA ASP A 675 -4.51 14.93 20.83
C ASP A 675 -3.94 15.02 22.26
N GLU A 676 -3.77 16.24 22.78
CA GLU A 676 -3.25 16.49 24.13
C GLU A 676 -4.19 16.02 25.26
N LYS A 677 -5.45 15.72 24.92
CA LYS A 677 -6.48 15.23 25.84
C LYS A 677 -6.63 13.71 25.77
N ASN A 678 -5.72 13.01 25.08
CA ASN A 678 -5.76 11.56 24.88
C ASN A 678 -6.98 11.11 24.06
N GLN A 679 -7.48 11.95 23.15
CA GLN A 679 -8.56 11.62 22.23
C GLN A 679 -8.01 11.30 20.84
N LYS A 680 -8.58 10.28 20.21
CA LYS A 680 -8.23 9.90 18.84
C LYS A 680 -8.97 10.77 17.84
N ILE A 681 -8.21 11.42 16.96
CA ILE A 681 -8.70 12.11 15.78
C ILE A 681 -8.40 11.18 14.60
N VAL A 682 -9.45 10.52 14.09
CA VAL A 682 -9.33 9.63 12.94
C VAL A 682 -9.77 10.41 11.71
N ILE A 683 -8.89 10.51 10.71
CA ILE A 683 -9.12 11.21 9.46
C ILE A 683 -8.87 10.22 8.33
N PRO A 684 -9.82 9.97 7.42
CA PRO A 684 -9.60 9.16 6.23
C PRO A 684 -8.38 9.66 5.44
N ALA A 685 -7.55 8.74 4.94
CA ALA A 685 -6.30 9.11 4.26
C ALA A 685 -6.57 9.98 3.01
N GLU A 686 -7.70 9.75 2.35
CA GLU A 686 -8.23 10.53 1.22
C GLU A 686 -8.56 12.00 1.54
N GLU A 687 -8.79 12.34 2.81
CA GLU A 687 -9.09 13.72 3.23
C GLU A 687 -7.83 14.49 3.63
N VAL A 688 -6.67 13.85 3.69
CA VAL A 688 -5.41 14.47 4.09
C VAL A 688 -4.81 15.21 2.90
N ASP A 689 -4.73 16.54 3.01
CA ASP A 689 -4.06 17.39 2.04
C ASP A 689 -2.56 17.49 2.38
N GLU A 690 -2.28 17.82 3.64
CA GLU A 690 -0.91 17.92 4.16
C GLU A 690 -0.79 17.18 5.50
N LEU A 691 0.32 16.47 5.70
CA LEU A 691 0.68 15.83 6.96
C LEU A 691 2.17 16.06 7.23
N GLU A 692 2.47 16.96 8.16
CA GLU A 692 3.84 17.37 8.45
C GLU A 692 4.21 17.09 9.91
N ALA A 693 5.42 16.58 10.12
CA ALA A 693 6.00 16.47 11.45
C ALA A 693 6.46 17.87 11.90
N SER A 694 6.07 18.26 13.12
CA SER A 694 6.42 19.54 13.73
C SER A 694 7.67 19.42 14.59
N ASP A 695 8.54 20.43 14.52
CA ASP A 695 9.67 20.61 15.43
C ASP A 695 9.23 21.05 16.84
N ILE A 696 7.94 21.28 17.06
CA ILE A 696 7.36 21.69 18.34
C ILE A 696 6.76 20.46 19.04
N SER A 697 7.16 20.23 20.29
CA SER A 697 6.63 19.14 21.10
C SER A 697 5.15 19.33 21.44
N LEU A 698 4.41 18.22 21.60
CA LEU A 698 3.06 18.25 22.18
C LEU A 698 3.09 18.54 23.69
N MET A 699 4.24 18.35 24.35
CA MET A 699 4.42 18.71 25.76
C MET A 699 4.43 20.24 25.93
N PRO A 700 3.58 20.81 26.79
CA PRO A 700 3.51 22.27 26.96
C PRO A 700 4.79 22.87 27.54
N GLU A 701 5.15 24.07 27.09
CA GLU A 701 6.19 24.89 27.75
C GLU A 701 5.67 25.61 29.00
N ASN A 702 6.61 26.16 29.80
CA ASN A 702 6.34 26.93 31.04
C ASN A 702 5.61 26.14 32.15
N LEU A 703 5.79 24.82 32.23
CA LEU A 703 5.18 23.97 33.26
C LEU A 703 5.60 24.29 34.71
N LEU A 704 6.65 25.11 34.88
CA LEU A 704 7.20 25.50 36.18
C LEU A 704 6.78 26.89 36.66
N LYS A 705 5.96 27.62 35.88
CA LYS A 705 5.53 29.00 36.18
C LYS A 705 4.11 29.07 36.72
#